data_AF-A0A1I5R511-F1
#
_entry.id   AF-A0A1I5R511-F1
#
_cell.length_a   1.000
_cell.length_b   1.000
_cell.length_c   1.000
_cell.angle_alpha   90.00
_cell.angle_beta   90.00
_cell.angle_gamma   90.00
#
_symmetry.space_group_name_H-M   'P 1'
#
loop_
_entity.id
_entity.type
_entity.pdbx_description
1 polymer ?
#
loop_
_entity_poly.entity_id
_entity_poly.type
_entity_poly.pdbx_seq_one_letter_code
_entity_poly.pdbx_strand_id
1 'polypeptide(L)'
;MQYLAVLVWLAVFAGLAVLGYPLAARLFARFRSRGVGFALPVALVTIWLPVYWLGKLSFGPLTVAAGVAVLVAIAAALGLDRDALREGDPRLADDLVADRRVVAETAVVFVAAFLFLIAIRSVDPAVHAAGGEKYLDFGMLRSLLRSGTLPPEDFWFAGEPVQYYYGGHLVAAILTYLTGTAPELAYNLALAGFYAMLVTAAYDLASNVAAERGVDARLGGAFAAFFVGFASNLATIGRLLLGLLPPGLRESLAPGVKVLPLSGEGFSYWNASRVITDAVGGSTFPTINEFPLFAWLNGDMHAHMMGTPFLLLAAALGFALYLTPADERRRRLALLAVVPLLGLFQIVTSTWSFPSVFGVTYLALALAPAEPTALLPHGVAERVRAGRRRAADSLGTADGGDAAARALAELERLLVPLGIVGALGAVAAVLAAPFLAGTMTGGSSRTIEFLPAAARSGVLELFAVHGAFLVVFGLHLLGRVERDRRWSLALAIVAVGALAITLPMDVLAFTLPLLVVGWVVLRFRDASYETVLIVAGAGLVTIVEFVFVNEQAGPLRMNTVFKTYMQIWVFWGVAAGAAVAGLLGRATRAVRAADPPALGRGVAVPVLVAALVVSTSLYGGFALSGHFAGSEEPTLDATSMPGWYDESELAAVDWLDRNADGETVIVSAPGTGGEPGMYSWEASIAASLTGVPTVAGWAHEVGYRGPDAYYARAEAVDALYTGSPAEAASLIREHDVQYVWVGAAERGRYGDGLVNFSDRAGYEPVFVEGDVVVYEVTASELPE
;
A
#
# COMPACT_ATOMS: atom_id res chain seq x y z
N MET A 1 -22.95 19.62 -7.78
CA MET A 1 -21.52 19.87 -8.08
C MET A 1 -20.65 18.64 -7.86
N GLN A 2 -20.87 17.84 -6.81
CA GLN A 2 -20.06 16.67 -6.49
C GLN A 2 -20.05 15.58 -7.59
N TYR A 3 -21.18 15.23 -8.19
CA TYR A 3 -21.21 14.25 -9.30
C TYR A 3 -20.50 14.73 -10.58
N LEU A 4 -20.41 16.05 -10.79
CA LEU A 4 -19.59 16.61 -11.87
C LEU A 4 -18.10 16.36 -11.58
N ALA A 5 -17.68 16.51 -10.32
CA ALA A 5 -16.30 16.20 -9.92
C ALA A 5 -15.94 14.73 -10.20
N VAL A 6 -16.85 13.78 -9.96
CA VAL A 6 -16.67 12.36 -10.33
C VAL A 6 -16.37 12.20 -11.83
N LEU A 7 -17.14 12.88 -12.69
CA LEU A 7 -16.93 12.84 -14.15
C LEU A 7 -15.63 13.53 -14.59
N VAL A 8 -15.28 14.66 -13.96
CA VAL A 8 -14.02 15.37 -14.22
C VAL A 8 -12.82 14.50 -13.87
N TRP A 9 -12.85 13.85 -12.70
CA TRP A 9 -11.80 12.93 -12.27
C TRP A 9 -11.67 11.72 -13.21
N LEU A 10 -12.78 11.12 -13.63
CA LEU A 10 -12.76 10.06 -14.64
C LEU A 10 -12.15 10.53 -15.97
N ALA A 11 -12.48 11.75 -16.42
CA ALA A 11 -11.93 12.32 -17.64
C ALA A 11 -10.42 12.59 -17.51
N VAL A 12 -9.96 13.12 -16.38
CA VAL A 12 -8.54 13.35 -16.09
C VAL A 12 -7.79 12.02 -16.02
N PHE A 13 -8.32 11.01 -15.31
CA PHE A 13 -7.72 9.68 -15.28
C PHE A 13 -7.61 9.06 -16.67
N ALA A 14 -8.65 9.16 -17.50
CA ALA A 14 -8.62 8.68 -18.87
C ALA A 14 -7.59 9.43 -19.72
N GLY A 15 -7.52 10.76 -19.61
CA GLY A 15 -6.52 11.58 -20.31
C GLY A 15 -5.09 11.24 -19.92
N LEU A 16 -4.82 11.12 -18.62
CA LEU A 16 -3.51 10.69 -18.10
C LEU A 16 -3.16 9.27 -18.53
N ALA A 17 -4.13 8.34 -18.55
CA ALA A 17 -3.91 6.98 -19.04
C ALA A 17 -3.56 6.98 -20.54
N VAL A 18 -4.25 7.78 -21.37
CA VAL A 18 -3.92 7.92 -22.79
C VAL A 18 -2.50 8.45 -22.99
N LEU A 19 -2.09 9.45 -22.22
CA LEU A 19 -0.74 10.01 -22.29
C LEU A 19 0.33 9.07 -21.73
N GLY A 20 0.02 8.28 -20.69
CA GLY A 20 0.93 7.28 -20.13
C GLY A 20 1.07 6.03 -20.99
N TYR A 21 0.10 5.78 -21.88
CA TYR A 21 0.01 4.55 -22.65
C TYR A 21 1.24 4.28 -23.56
N PRO A 22 1.78 5.24 -24.33
CA PRO A 22 2.98 4.98 -25.15
C PRO A 22 4.18 4.46 -24.35
N LEU A 23 4.43 5.01 -23.16
CA LEU A 23 5.50 4.53 -22.28
C LEU A 23 5.16 3.13 -21.74
N ALA A 24 3.94 2.92 -21.25
CA ALA A 24 3.49 1.61 -20.78
C ALA A 24 3.60 0.53 -21.87
N ALA A 25 3.15 0.81 -23.09
CA ALA A 25 3.22 -0.09 -24.23
C ALA A 25 4.66 -0.48 -24.61
N ARG A 26 5.62 0.43 -24.45
CA ARG A 26 7.04 0.12 -24.70
C ARG A 26 7.64 -0.73 -23.60
N LEU A 27 7.34 -0.45 -22.33
CA LEU A 27 7.75 -1.27 -21.18
C LEU A 27 7.16 -2.68 -21.27
N PHE A 28 5.87 -2.78 -21.62
CA PHE A 28 5.10 -4.01 -21.61
C PHE A 28 4.82 -4.56 -23.01
N ALA A 29 5.71 -4.35 -23.97
CA ALA A 29 5.51 -4.75 -25.37
C ALA A 29 5.26 -6.26 -25.58
N ARG A 30 5.65 -7.10 -24.61
CA ARG A 30 5.41 -8.56 -24.62
C ARG A 30 4.08 -8.97 -23.97
N PHE A 31 3.37 -8.04 -23.35
CA PHE A 31 2.07 -8.30 -22.76
C PHE A 31 1.01 -8.29 -23.86
N ARG A 32 0.02 -9.18 -23.75
CA ARG A 32 -1.20 -9.14 -24.56
C ARG A 32 -1.87 -7.77 -24.48
N SER A 33 -1.89 -7.17 -23.29
CA SER A 33 -2.49 -5.84 -23.09
C SER A 33 -1.61 -4.69 -23.56
N ARG A 34 -0.32 -4.91 -23.85
CA ARG A 34 0.67 -3.83 -23.98
C ARG A 34 0.62 -2.85 -22.80
N GLY A 35 0.30 -3.33 -21.59
CA GLY A 35 0.34 -2.52 -20.38
C GLY A 35 -0.76 -1.47 -20.24
N VAL A 36 -1.91 -1.62 -20.90
CA VAL A 36 -3.04 -0.68 -20.76
C VAL A 36 -3.43 -0.46 -19.28
N GLY A 37 -3.51 -1.53 -18.47
CA GLY A 37 -3.85 -1.40 -17.04
C GLY A 37 -2.79 -0.70 -16.19
N PHE A 38 -1.59 -0.48 -16.73
CA PHE A 38 -0.49 0.23 -16.07
C PHE A 38 -0.29 1.65 -16.59
N ALA A 39 -1.05 2.08 -17.60
CA ALA A 39 -0.86 3.38 -18.24
C ALA A 39 -1.03 4.55 -17.27
N LEU A 40 -2.03 4.50 -16.38
CA LEU A 40 -2.25 5.53 -15.38
C LEU A 40 -1.17 5.52 -14.27
N PRO A 41 -0.80 4.40 -13.62
CA PRO A 41 0.35 4.37 -12.71
C PRO A 41 1.65 4.88 -13.35
N VAL A 42 1.93 4.52 -14.61
CA VAL A 42 3.10 5.01 -15.36
C VAL A 42 3.03 6.52 -15.57
N ALA A 43 1.86 7.06 -15.94
CA ALA A 43 1.67 8.50 -16.09
C ALA A 43 1.93 9.25 -14.78
N LEU A 44 1.37 8.75 -13.67
CA LEU A 44 1.51 9.40 -12.36
C LEU A 44 2.95 9.38 -11.85
N VAL A 45 3.69 8.28 -11.98
CA VAL A 45 5.13 8.27 -11.63
C VAL A 45 5.91 9.23 -12.53
N THR A 46 5.58 9.29 -13.82
CA THR A 46 6.25 10.18 -14.78
C THR A 46 6.03 11.66 -14.46
N ILE A 47 4.82 12.04 -14.02
CA ILE A 47 4.51 13.41 -13.56
C ILE A 47 5.16 13.67 -12.20
N TRP A 48 5.07 12.70 -11.28
CA TRP A 48 5.54 12.83 -9.91
C TRP A 48 7.04 13.08 -9.83
N LEU A 49 7.87 12.42 -10.65
CA LEU A 49 9.33 12.58 -10.62
C LEU A 49 9.82 14.03 -10.77
N PRO A 50 9.46 14.77 -11.85
CA PRO A 50 9.82 16.18 -11.96
C PRO A 50 9.10 17.05 -10.92
N VAL A 51 7.84 16.77 -10.57
CA VAL A 51 7.12 17.54 -9.53
C VAL A 51 7.82 17.43 -8.18
N TYR A 52 8.26 16.24 -7.78
CA TYR A 52 8.97 16.01 -6.52
C TYR A 52 10.29 16.79 -6.46
N TRP A 53 11.05 16.83 -7.56
CA TRP A 53 12.35 17.53 -7.58
C TRP A 53 12.20 19.05 -7.75
N LEU A 54 11.34 19.51 -8.66
CA LEU A 54 11.06 20.93 -8.85
C LEU A 54 10.33 21.52 -7.64
N GLY A 55 9.47 20.72 -7.00
CA GLY A 55 8.74 21.05 -5.78
C GLY A 55 9.64 21.49 -4.63
N LYS A 56 10.89 21.00 -4.57
CA LYS A 56 11.88 21.45 -3.58
C LYS A 56 12.28 22.92 -3.74
N LEU A 57 12.06 23.50 -4.92
CA LEU A 57 12.29 24.92 -5.21
C LEU A 57 11.00 25.72 -5.17
N SER A 58 9.94 25.18 -5.75
CA SER A 58 8.60 25.76 -5.74
C SER A 58 7.57 24.67 -6.05
N PHE A 59 6.50 24.60 -5.27
CA PHE A 59 5.40 23.66 -5.44
C PHE A 59 4.10 24.41 -5.72
N GLY A 60 3.30 23.90 -6.67
CA GLY A 60 2.04 24.51 -7.07
C GLY A 60 1.61 24.14 -8.50
N PRO A 61 0.61 24.83 -9.07
CA PRO A 61 0.05 24.49 -10.38
C PRO A 61 1.07 24.49 -11.53
N LEU A 62 2.06 25.40 -11.51
CA LEU A 62 3.07 25.48 -12.57
C LEU A 62 4.03 24.28 -12.57
N THR A 63 4.40 23.77 -11.40
CA THR A 63 5.27 22.58 -11.33
C THR A 63 4.51 21.32 -11.69
N VAL A 64 3.23 21.22 -11.33
CA VAL A 64 2.33 20.18 -11.84
C VAL A 64 2.23 20.22 -13.36
N ALA A 65 2.03 21.40 -13.95
CA ALA A 65 2.00 21.59 -15.41
C ALA A 65 3.32 21.18 -16.08
N ALA A 66 4.47 21.49 -15.46
CA ALA A 66 5.78 21.02 -15.93
C ALA A 66 5.89 19.49 -15.92
N GLY A 67 5.38 18.82 -14.88
CA GLY A 67 5.31 17.35 -14.84
C GLY A 67 4.42 16.76 -15.93
N VAL A 68 3.26 17.37 -16.21
CA VAL A 68 2.41 16.98 -17.33
C VAL A 68 3.10 17.23 -18.68
N ALA A 69 3.83 18.33 -18.83
CA ALA A 69 4.61 18.62 -20.04
C ALA A 69 5.69 17.55 -20.29
N VAL A 70 6.37 17.08 -19.24
CA VAL A 70 7.30 15.94 -19.33
C VAL A 70 6.59 14.68 -19.78
N LEU A 71 5.43 14.37 -19.22
CA LEU A 71 4.62 13.23 -19.65
C LEU A 71 4.23 13.34 -21.13
N VAL A 72 3.73 14.49 -21.58
CA VAL A 72 3.36 14.74 -22.98
C VAL A 72 4.58 14.60 -23.90
N ALA A 73 5.74 15.14 -23.52
CA ALA A 73 6.96 15.03 -24.30
C ALA A 73 7.42 13.57 -24.44
N ILE A 74 7.38 12.79 -23.37
CA ILE A 74 7.70 11.36 -23.39
C ILE A 74 6.66 10.59 -24.22
N ALA A 75 5.38 10.91 -24.05
CA ALA A 75 4.29 10.31 -24.80
C ALA A 75 4.46 10.55 -26.31
N ALA A 76 4.82 11.76 -26.72
CA ALA A 76 5.11 12.07 -28.12
C ALA A 76 6.37 11.36 -28.63
N ALA A 77 7.47 11.40 -27.87
CA ALA A 77 8.75 10.81 -28.26
C ALA A 77 8.71 9.28 -28.41
N LEU A 78 7.84 8.62 -27.63
CA LEU A 78 7.62 7.18 -27.70
C LEU A 78 6.39 6.82 -28.54
N GLY A 79 5.42 7.71 -28.65
CA GLY A 79 4.10 7.47 -29.25
C GLY A 79 4.01 7.69 -30.75
N LEU A 80 4.74 8.69 -31.28
CA LEU A 80 4.63 9.08 -32.68
C LEU A 80 5.57 8.28 -33.59
N ASP A 81 5.11 7.99 -34.79
CA ASP A 81 5.95 7.49 -35.88
C ASP A 81 6.94 8.59 -36.30
N ARG A 82 8.24 8.31 -36.13
CA ARG A 82 9.29 9.29 -36.39
C ARG A 82 9.45 9.62 -37.87
N ASP A 83 9.20 8.66 -38.75
CA ASP A 83 9.37 8.86 -40.18
C ASP A 83 8.17 9.62 -40.75
N ALA A 84 6.96 9.29 -40.31
CA ALA A 84 5.76 10.07 -40.63
C ALA A 84 5.84 11.51 -40.09
N LEU A 85 6.33 11.68 -38.87
CA LEU A 85 6.50 13.01 -38.27
C LEU A 85 7.49 13.87 -39.07
N ARG A 86 8.55 13.27 -39.64
CA ARG A 86 9.49 13.96 -40.55
C ARG A 86 8.83 14.37 -41.87
N GLU A 87 7.84 13.61 -42.32
CA GLU A 87 7.04 13.88 -43.50
C GLU A 87 5.87 14.86 -43.22
N GLY A 88 5.71 15.33 -41.97
CA GLY A 88 4.66 16.26 -41.57
C GLY A 88 3.31 15.60 -41.23
N ASP A 89 3.27 14.27 -41.09
CA ASP A 89 2.08 13.50 -40.73
C ASP A 89 2.18 12.97 -39.28
N PRO A 90 1.55 13.63 -38.29
CA PRO A 90 1.60 13.21 -36.89
C PRO A 90 0.69 12.01 -36.63
N ARG A 91 1.15 10.80 -36.97
CA ARG A 91 0.48 9.53 -36.67
C ARG A 91 1.13 8.77 -35.52
N LEU A 92 0.33 7.97 -34.80
CA LEU A 92 0.82 7.05 -33.78
C LEU A 92 1.62 5.92 -34.43
N ALA A 93 2.67 5.46 -33.75
CA ALA A 93 3.46 4.32 -34.22
C ALA A 93 2.61 3.04 -34.25
N ASP A 94 2.68 2.30 -35.36
CA ASP A 94 1.89 1.08 -35.59
C ASP A 94 2.14 0.01 -34.51
N ASP A 95 3.34 0.00 -33.93
CA ASP A 95 3.74 -0.91 -32.88
C ASP A 95 3.07 -0.61 -31.54
N LEU A 96 2.24 0.42 -31.41
CA LEU A 96 1.56 0.79 -30.17
C LEU A 96 0.07 0.45 -30.15
N VAL A 97 -0.50 -0.08 -31.24
CA VAL A 97 -1.94 -0.35 -31.27
C VAL A 97 -2.29 -1.55 -30.38
N ALA A 98 -2.95 -1.31 -29.25
CA ALA A 98 -3.60 -2.35 -28.45
C ALA A 98 -4.92 -2.80 -29.07
N ASP A 99 -5.29 -4.05 -28.77
CA ASP A 99 -6.63 -4.57 -29.05
C ASP A 99 -7.67 -3.70 -28.32
N ARG A 100 -8.58 -3.08 -29.10
CA ARG A 100 -9.67 -2.23 -28.59
C ARG A 100 -10.50 -2.93 -27.53
N ARG A 101 -10.64 -4.25 -27.63
CA ARG A 101 -11.38 -5.05 -26.65
C ARG A 101 -10.65 -5.09 -25.31
N VAL A 102 -9.32 -5.22 -25.31
CA VAL A 102 -8.52 -5.18 -24.08
C VAL A 102 -8.57 -3.79 -23.45
N VAL A 103 -8.50 -2.73 -24.28
CA VAL A 103 -8.68 -1.35 -23.79
C VAL A 103 -10.05 -1.16 -23.13
N ALA A 104 -11.12 -1.62 -23.77
CA ALA A 104 -12.48 -1.53 -23.23
C ALA A 104 -12.65 -2.35 -21.94
N GLU A 105 -12.13 -3.58 -21.89
CA GLU A 105 -12.16 -4.42 -20.69
C GLU A 105 -11.48 -3.74 -19.51
N THR A 106 -10.26 -3.24 -19.72
CA THR A 106 -9.49 -2.56 -18.66
C THR A 106 -10.17 -1.26 -18.22
N ALA A 107 -10.74 -0.50 -19.14
CA ALA A 107 -11.50 0.71 -18.81
C ALA A 107 -12.77 0.39 -17.99
N VAL A 108 -13.50 -0.67 -18.34
CA VAL A 108 -14.67 -1.12 -17.57
C VAL A 108 -14.28 -1.55 -16.16
N VAL A 109 -13.17 -2.29 -16.01
CA VAL A 109 -12.67 -2.68 -14.67
C VAL A 109 -12.30 -1.45 -13.84
N PHE A 110 -11.61 -0.47 -14.43
CA PHE A 110 -11.25 0.77 -13.74
C PHE A 110 -12.49 1.55 -13.31
N VAL A 111 -13.43 1.81 -14.23
CA VAL A 111 -14.65 2.58 -13.94
C VAL A 111 -15.52 1.85 -12.91
N ALA A 112 -15.67 0.53 -13.00
CA ALA A 112 -16.43 -0.24 -12.02
C ALA A 112 -15.80 -0.18 -10.63
N ALA A 113 -14.48 -0.34 -10.52
CA ALA A 113 -13.78 -0.25 -9.24
C ALA A 113 -13.84 1.19 -8.66
N PHE A 114 -13.66 2.21 -9.51
CA PHE A 114 -13.78 3.60 -9.11
C PHE A 114 -15.17 3.91 -8.56
N LEU A 115 -16.22 3.60 -9.33
CA LEU A 115 -17.61 3.84 -8.92
C LEU A 115 -18.02 3.01 -7.70
N PHE A 116 -17.47 1.81 -7.55
CA PHE A 116 -17.68 1.00 -6.34
C PHE A 116 -17.16 1.72 -5.10
N LEU A 117 -15.93 2.24 -5.11
CA LEU A 117 -15.42 2.95 -3.94
C LEU A 117 -16.10 4.32 -3.74
N ILE A 118 -16.47 5.02 -4.82
CA ILE A 118 -17.29 6.23 -4.73
C ILE A 118 -18.62 5.94 -4.04
N ALA A 119 -19.27 4.82 -4.34
CA ALA A 119 -20.52 4.44 -3.66
C ALA A 119 -20.30 4.22 -2.15
N ILE A 120 -19.22 3.54 -1.76
CA ILE A 120 -18.86 3.32 -0.36
C ILE A 120 -18.61 4.67 0.34
N ARG A 121 -17.71 5.49 -0.20
CA ARG A 121 -17.35 6.77 0.42
C ARG A 121 -18.50 7.78 0.38
N SER A 122 -19.48 7.62 -0.50
CA SER A 122 -20.63 8.51 -0.51
C SER A 122 -21.54 8.37 0.72
N VAL A 123 -21.50 7.22 1.43
CA VAL A 123 -22.35 6.98 2.62
C VAL A 123 -21.59 7.09 3.94
N ASP A 124 -20.26 7.13 3.88
CA ASP A 124 -19.36 7.45 4.98
C ASP A 124 -18.21 8.25 4.36
N PRO A 125 -18.27 9.57 4.27
CA PRO A 125 -17.23 10.36 3.60
C PRO A 125 -16.18 10.91 4.55
N ALA A 126 -16.50 11.02 5.83
CA ALA A 126 -15.83 11.86 6.81
C ALA A 126 -14.38 11.45 7.12
N VAL A 127 -13.49 12.44 7.21
CA VAL A 127 -12.08 12.26 7.65
C VAL A 127 -11.94 12.44 9.17
N HIS A 128 -12.72 11.68 9.93
CA HIS A 128 -12.74 11.74 11.38
C HIS A 128 -11.60 10.94 12.04
N ALA A 129 -11.27 11.28 13.29
CA ALA A 129 -10.20 10.60 14.06
C ALA A 129 -10.57 9.17 14.52
N ALA A 130 -11.87 8.87 14.65
CA ALA A 130 -12.31 7.56 15.10
C ALA A 130 -11.94 6.46 14.09
N GLY A 131 -11.31 5.38 14.57
CA GLY A 131 -11.07 4.19 13.74
C GLY A 131 -10.05 4.38 12.61
N GLY A 132 -9.11 5.32 12.68
CA GLY A 132 -8.06 5.44 11.66
C GLY A 132 -7.23 6.72 11.76
N GLU A 133 -6.46 7.00 10.70
CA GLU A 133 -5.63 8.19 10.55
C GLU A 133 -6.15 9.09 9.40
N LYS A 134 -7.43 8.98 9.00
CA LYS A 134 -8.02 9.74 7.88
C LYS A 134 -7.78 11.25 7.97
N TYR A 135 -7.87 11.80 9.18
CA TYR A 135 -7.62 13.21 9.49
C TYR A 135 -6.13 13.59 9.34
N LEU A 136 -5.20 12.69 9.66
CA LEU A 136 -3.77 12.85 9.34
C LEU A 136 -3.60 12.96 7.84
N ASP A 137 -4.18 12.01 7.10
CA ASP A 137 -4.05 11.96 5.65
C ASP A 137 -4.68 13.18 4.97
N PHE A 138 -5.79 13.69 5.51
CA PHE A 138 -6.41 14.91 5.03
C PHE A 138 -5.55 16.12 5.36
N GLY A 139 -5.04 16.23 6.59
CA GLY A 139 -4.07 17.26 6.99
C GLY A 139 -2.85 17.28 6.08
N MET A 140 -2.28 16.13 5.77
CA MET A 140 -1.17 15.99 4.81
C MET A 140 -1.52 16.51 3.41
N LEU A 141 -2.72 16.20 2.90
CA LEU A 141 -3.21 16.74 1.62
C LEU A 141 -3.35 18.28 1.69
N ARG A 142 -3.94 18.79 2.77
CA ARG A 142 -4.15 20.22 3.00
C ARG A 142 -2.83 20.97 3.11
N SER A 143 -1.87 20.48 3.90
CA SER A 143 -0.53 21.06 4.03
C SER A 143 0.22 21.07 2.71
N LEU A 144 0.12 20.02 1.90
CA LEU A 144 0.70 20.04 0.55
C LEU A 144 0.08 21.13 -0.34
N LEU A 145 -1.26 21.26 -0.33
CA LEU A 145 -1.95 22.25 -1.16
C LEU A 145 -1.72 23.69 -0.71
N ARG A 146 -1.41 23.91 0.57
CA ARG A 146 -1.01 25.22 1.12
C ARG A 146 0.48 25.52 0.92
N SER A 147 1.32 24.49 0.85
CA SER A 147 2.76 24.65 0.84
C SER A 147 3.28 25.22 -0.48
N GLY A 148 4.26 26.13 -0.38
CA GLY A 148 5.00 26.65 -1.52
C GLY A 148 6.22 25.81 -1.93
N THR A 149 6.62 24.80 -1.15
CA THR A 149 7.83 23.98 -1.41
C THR A 149 7.67 22.55 -0.87
N LEU A 150 8.62 21.65 -1.18
CA LEU A 150 8.65 20.28 -0.67
C LEU A 150 9.94 19.99 0.12
N PRO A 151 9.88 19.27 1.26
CA PRO A 151 8.67 18.76 1.93
C PRO A 151 7.78 19.90 2.47
N PRO A 152 6.46 19.68 2.63
CA PRO A 152 5.58 20.67 3.25
C PRO A 152 5.95 20.84 4.73
N GLU A 153 5.54 21.99 5.30
CA GLU A 153 5.57 22.20 6.74
C GLU A 153 4.62 21.24 7.45
N ASP A 154 5.02 20.83 8.65
CA ASP A 154 4.29 19.92 9.50
C ASP A 154 3.15 20.63 10.23
N PHE A 155 1.91 20.23 9.92
CA PHE A 155 0.73 20.85 10.51
C PHE A 155 0.60 20.56 12.01
N TRP A 156 1.30 19.58 12.56
CA TRP A 156 1.33 19.29 14.00
C TRP A 156 2.63 19.71 14.69
N PHE A 157 3.55 20.33 13.97
CA PHE A 157 4.83 20.76 14.54
C PHE A 157 5.37 21.98 13.82
N ALA A 158 4.75 23.14 14.09
CA ALA A 158 5.03 24.41 13.41
C ALA A 158 6.54 24.75 13.30
N GLY A 159 6.92 25.34 12.17
CA GLY A 159 8.29 25.73 11.82
C GLY A 159 9.17 24.58 11.32
N GLU A 160 8.68 23.34 11.30
CA GLU A 160 9.46 22.17 10.89
C GLU A 160 8.87 21.47 9.67
N PRO A 161 9.70 20.86 8.80
CA PRO A 161 9.18 20.04 7.70
C PRO A 161 8.57 18.74 8.22
N VAL A 162 7.57 18.23 7.50
CA VAL A 162 6.96 16.92 7.76
C VAL A 162 8.00 15.79 7.74
N GLN A 163 7.97 14.93 8.76
CA GLN A 163 8.80 13.71 8.85
C GLN A 163 8.00 12.40 8.60
N TYR A 164 6.98 12.47 7.74
CA TYR A 164 6.13 11.36 7.31
C TYR A 164 6.29 11.02 5.81
N TYR A 165 5.82 9.83 5.41
CA TYR A 165 5.74 9.47 3.99
C TYR A 165 4.57 10.20 3.32
N TYR A 166 4.88 11.17 2.45
CA TYR A 166 3.89 12.03 1.78
C TYR A 166 3.77 11.78 0.27
N GLY A 167 4.52 10.82 -0.29
CA GLY A 167 4.60 10.64 -1.74
C GLY A 167 3.26 10.32 -2.42
N GLY A 168 2.38 9.58 -1.73
CA GLY A 168 1.02 9.30 -2.22
C GLY A 168 0.07 10.48 -2.04
N HIS A 169 0.17 11.22 -0.92
CA HIS A 169 -0.56 12.48 -0.73
C HIS A 169 -0.14 13.51 -1.78
N LEU A 170 1.13 13.51 -2.22
CA LEU A 170 1.59 14.34 -3.33
C LEU A 170 0.95 13.94 -4.67
N VAL A 171 0.71 12.65 -4.91
CA VAL A 171 -0.09 12.21 -6.06
C VAL A 171 -1.53 12.72 -5.96
N ALA A 172 -2.14 12.67 -4.77
CA ALA A 172 -3.47 13.24 -4.55
C ALA A 172 -3.48 14.76 -4.80
N ALA A 173 -2.51 15.51 -4.28
CA ALA A 173 -2.37 16.95 -4.50
C ALA A 173 -2.18 17.31 -5.98
N ILE A 174 -1.35 16.55 -6.71
CA ILE A 174 -1.19 16.70 -8.17
C ILE A 174 -2.56 16.54 -8.86
N LEU A 175 -3.32 15.50 -8.52
CA LEU A 175 -4.65 15.27 -9.11
C LEU A 175 -5.66 16.36 -8.73
N THR A 176 -5.60 16.88 -7.51
CA THR A 176 -6.39 18.03 -7.07
C THR A 176 -6.11 19.26 -7.93
N TYR A 177 -4.84 19.59 -8.19
CA TYR A 177 -4.48 20.70 -9.08
C TYR A 177 -4.94 20.47 -10.52
N LEU A 178 -4.81 19.26 -11.05
CA LEU A 178 -5.22 18.94 -12.43
C LEU A 178 -6.74 18.99 -12.64
N THR A 179 -7.50 18.70 -11.60
CA THR A 179 -8.97 18.64 -11.67
C THR A 179 -9.61 19.94 -11.20
N GLY A 180 -8.88 20.80 -10.48
CA GLY A 180 -9.40 22.02 -9.89
C GLY A 180 -10.49 21.76 -8.85
N THR A 181 -10.48 20.58 -8.20
CA THR A 181 -11.47 20.23 -7.18
C THR A 181 -11.07 20.71 -5.81
N ALA A 182 -12.06 21.08 -4.99
CA ALA A 182 -11.82 21.43 -3.60
C ALA A 182 -11.29 20.22 -2.80
N PRO A 183 -10.42 20.43 -1.79
CA PRO A 183 -9.76 19.35 -1.05
C PRO A 183 -10.74 18.37 -0.40
N GLU A 184 -11.85 18.87 0.14
CA GLU A 184 -12.91 18.10 0.79
C GLU A 184 -13.54 17.06 -0.14
N LEU A 185 -13.62 17.32 -1.45
CA LEU A 185 -14.05 16.31 -2.43
C LEU A 185 -12.87 15.49 -2.95
N ALA A 186 -11.70 16.11 -3.10
CA ALA A 186 -10.52 15.50 -3.70
C ALA A 186 -10.03 14.29 -2.90
N TYR A 187 -10.15 14.29 -1.57
CA TYR A 187 -9.74 13.17 -0.72
C TYR A 187 -10.42 11.86 -1.13
N ASN A 188 -11.76 11.82 -1.12
CA ASN A 188 -12.53 10.62 -1.46
C ASN A 188 -12.39 10.22 -2.94
N LEU A 189 -12.23 11.21 -3.84
CA LEU A 189 -11.99 10.96 -5.27
C LEU A 189 -10.58 10.37 -5.54
N ALA A 190 -9.56 10.85 -4.83
CA ALA A 190 -8.20 10.32 -4.89
C ALA A 190 -8.14 8.89 -4.33
N LEU A 191 -8.76 8.66 -3.17
CA LEU A 191 -8.90 7.33 -2.57
C LEU A 191 -9.50 6.33 -3.56
N ALA A 192 -10.61 6.70 -4.23
CA ALA A 192 -11.25 5.89 -5.27
C ALA A 192 -10.34 5.66 -6.48
N GLY A 193 -9.56 6.67 -6.87
CA GLY A 193 -8.55 6.56 -7.92
C GLY A 193 -7.46 5.52 -7.60
N PHE A 194 -6.89 5.55 -6.39
CA PHE A 194 -5.89 4.57 -5.98
C PHE A 194 -6.44 3.14 -5.95
N TYR A 195 -7.64 2.95 -5.41
CA TYR A 195 -8.31 1.64 -5.44
C TYR A 195 -8.56 1.15 -6.87
N ALA A 196 -9.09 2.01 -7.74
CA ALA A 196 -9.34 1.65 -9.14
C ALA A 196 -8.06 1.28 -9.88
N MET A 197 -6.96 2.01 -9.65
CA MET A 197 -5.64 1.66 -10.17
C MET A 197 -5.15 0.30 -9.66
N LEU A 198 -5.33 0.01 -8.36
CA LEU A 198 -4.92 -1.27 -7.76
C LEU A 198 -5.66 -2.44 -8.42
N VAL A 199 -6.99 -2.38 -8.48
CA VAL A 199 -7.84 -3.46 -9.05
C VAL A 199 -7.54 -3.65 -10.53
N THR A 200 -7.34 -2.56 -11.27
CA THR A 200 -7.03 -2.60 -12.71
C THR A 200 -5.64 -3.16 -12.98
N ALA A 201 -4.63 -2.77 -12.18
CA ALA A 201 -3.28 -3.32 -12.27
C ALA A 201 -3.27 -4.83 -11.96
N ALA A 202 -4.06 -5.27 -10.97
CA ALA A 202 -4.22 -6.69 -10.64
C ALA A 202 -4.87 -7.47 -11.79
N TYR A 203 -5.95 -6.92 -12.38
CA TYR A 203 -6.62 -7.49 -13.55
C TYR A 203 -5.65 -7.67 -14.72
N ASP A 204 -4.92 -6.61 -15.09
CA ASP A 204 -4.04 -6.60 -16.26
C ASP A 204 -2.84 -7.56 -16.06
N LEU A 205 -2.19 -7.53 -14.88
CA LEU A 205 -1.07 -8.44 -14.60
C LEU A 205 -1.49 -9.90 -14.66
N ALA A 206 -2.56 -10.28 -13.94
CA ALA A 206 -3.01 -11.67 -13.92
C ALA A 206 -3.55 -12.13 -15.28
N SER A 207 -4.18 -11.23 -16.05
CA SER A 207 -4.60 -11.52 -17.42
C SER A 207 -3.41 -11.87 -18.31
N ASN A 208 -2.32 -11.13 -18.22
CA ASN A 208 -1.12 -11.39 -19.00
C ASN A 208 -0.40 -12.66 -18.55
N VAL A 209 -0.32 -12.91 -17.24
CA VAL A 209 0.26 -14.15 -16.70
C VAL A 209 -0.57 -15.37 -17.13
N ALA A 210 -1.90 -15.28 -17.12
CA ALA A 210 -2.76 -16.34 -17.63
C ALA A 210 -2.62 -16.53 -19.15
N ALA A 211 -2.55 -15.44 -19.92
CA ALA A 211 -2.40 -15.48 -21.38
C ALA A 211 -1.09 -16.13 -21.81
N GLU A 212 0.02 -15.82 -21.14
CA GLU A 212 1.33 -16.41 -21.44
C GLU A 212 1.33 -17.93 -21.29
N ARG A 213 0.54 -18.44 -20.35
CA ARG A 213 0.36 -19.88 -20.11
C ARG A 213 -0.68 -20.54 -21.03
N GLY A 214 -1.22 -19.82 -22.00
CA GLY A 214 -2.32 -20.30 -22.85
C GLY A 214 -3.62 -20.59 -22.08
N VAL A 215 -3.83 -19.90 -20.97
CA VAL A 215 -5.05 -19.96 -20.14
C VAL A 215 -5.94 -18.76 -20.46
N ASP A 216 -7.23 -18.84 -20.14
CA ASP A 216 -8.16 -17.72 -20.31
C ASP A 216 -7.70 -16.49 -19.49
N ALA A 217 -7.25 -15.47 -20.22
CA ALA A 217 -6.76 -14.23 -19.63
C ALA A 217 -7.83 -13.49 -18.84
N ARG A 218 -9.09 -13.45 -19.32
CA ARG A 218 -10.14 -12.69 -18.65
C ARG A 218 -10.53 -13.33 -17.34
N LEU A 219 -10.59 -14.66 -17.30
CA LEU A 219 -10.79 -15.36 -16.04
C LEU A 219 -9.63 -15.07 -15.08
N GLY A 220 -8.40 -15.09 -15.57
CA GLY A 220 -7.21 -14.74 -14.76
C GLY A 220 -7.32 -13.34 -14.15
N GLY A 221 -7.60 -12.34 -14.98
CA GLY A 221 -7.80 -10.97 -14.55
C GLY A 221 -9.00 -10.78 -13.62
N ALA A 222 -10.16 -11.34 -13.95
CA ALA A 222 -11.38 -11.18 -13.16
C ALA A 222 -11.24 -11.77 -11.75
N PHE A 223 -10.63 -12.95 -11.61
CA PHE A 223 -10.36 -13.51 -10.29
C PHE A 223 -9.31 -12.70 -9.51
N ALA A 224 -8.30 -12.14 -10.18
CA ALA A 224 -7.34 -11.25 -9.51
C ALA A 224 -8.00 -9.95 -9.04
N ALA A 225 -8.85 -9.34 -9.88
CA ALA A 225 -9.65 -8.18 -9.50
C ALA A 225 -10.56 -8.48 -8.31
N PHE A 226 -11.17 -9.68 -8.26
CA PHE A 226 -11.95 -10.13 -7.11
C PHE A 226 -11.08 -10.33 -5.85
N PHE A 227 -9.98 -11.09 -5.94
CA PHE A 227 -9.13 -11.39 -4.78
C PHE A 227 -8.46 -10.14 -4.20
N VAL A 228 -8.07 -9.19 -5.05
CA VAL A 228 -7.46 -7.93 -4.64
C VAL A 228 -8.50 -6.89 -4.26
N GLY A 229 -9.61 -6.78 -4.98
CA GLY A 229 -10.57 -5.69 -4.81
C GLY A 229 -11.67 -5.96 -3.78
N PHE A 230 -12.03 -7.22 -3.54
CA PHE A 230 -13.25 -7.56 -2.79
C PHE A 230 -13.09 -8.70 -1.77
N ALA A 231 -12.29 -9.73 -2.08
CA ALA A 231 -12.16 -10.88 -1.21
C ALA A 231 -11.59 -10.52 0.17
N SER A 232 -12.11 -11.18 1.22
CA SER A 232 -11.58 -11.14 2.57
C SER A 232 -10.81 -12.42 2.92
N ASN A 233 -10.24 -12.42 4.13
CA ASN A 233 -9.70 -13.63 4.72
C ASN A 233 -10.82 -14.59 5.19
N LEU A 234 -10.42 -15.74 5.75
CA LEU A 234 -11.33 -16.80 6.18
C LEU A 234 -11.87 -16.59 7.61
N ALA A 235 -11.54 -15.50 8.30
CA ALA A 235 -11.96 -15.29 9.68
C ALA A 235 -13.48 -15.20 9.82
N THR A 236 -14.15 -14.46 8.95
CA THR A 236 -15.62 -14.28 8.99
C THR A 236 -16.36 -15.60 8.79
N ILE A 237 -16.00 -16.36 7.75
CA ILE A 237 -16.60 -17.69 7.52
C ILE A 237 -16.23 -18.66 8.64
N GLY A 238 -15.01 -18.61 9.18
CA GLY A 238 -14.59 -19.44 10.30
C GLY A 238 -15.47 -19.23 11.52
N ARG A 239 -15.74 -17.96 11.89
CA ARG A 239 -16.63 -17.60 13.00
C ARG A 239 -18.08 -18.04 12.78
N LEU A 240 -18.55 -17.99 11.53
CA LEU A 240 -19.88 -18.47 11.15
C LEU A 240 -19.98 -20.00 11.27
N LEU A 241 -19.00 -20.73 10.71
CA LEU A 241 -18.94 -22.18 10.80
C LEU A 241 -18.81 -22.67 12.24
N LEU A 242 -18.02 -21.99 13.08
CA LEU A 242 -17.94 -22.26 14.52
C LEU A 242 -19.29 -22.08 15.23
N GLY A 243 -20.11 -21.12 14.78
CA GLY A 243 -21.46 -20.90 15.28
C GLY A 243 -22.42 -22.06 14.98
N LEU A 244 -22.15 -22.86 13.94
CA LEU A 244 -22.94 -24.04 13.59
C LEU A 244 -22.55 -25.29 14.41
N LEU A 245 -21.44 -25.26 15.14
CA LEU A 245 -20.96 -26.39 15.94
C LEU A 245 -21.57 -26.42 17.35
N PRO A 246 -21.75 -27.62 17.93
CA PRO A 246 -22.14 -27.77 19.34
C PRO A 246 -21.16 -27.05 20.28
N PRO A 247 -21.62 -26.46 21.41
CA PRO A 247 -20.79 -25.64 22.30
C PRO A 247 -19.47 -26.32 22.75
N GLY A 248 -19.52 -27.60 23.14
CA GLY A 248 -18.32 -28.31 23.60
C GLY A 248 -17.26 -28.51 22.51
N LEU A 249 -17.69 -28.73 21.26
CA LEU A 249 -16.76 -28.87 20.13
C LEU A 249 -16.15 -27.52 19.74
N ARG A 250 -16.95 -26.46 19.76
CA ARG A 250 -16.51 -25.09 19.51
C ARG A 250 -15.41 -24.66 20.48
N GLU A 251 -15.63 -24.85 21.78
CA GLU A 251 -14.68 -24.43 22.82
C GLU A 251 -13.38 -25.24 22.78
N SER A 252 -13.45 -26.49 22.33
CA SER A 252 -12.26 -27.33 22.09
C SER A 252 -11.45 -26.90 20.86
N LEU A 253 -12.12 -26.42 19.80
CA LEU A 253 -11.46 -26.08 18.52
C LEU A 253 -10.93 -24.65 18.48
N ALA A 254 -11.63 -23.71 19.11
CA ALA A 254 -11.34 -22.27 19.04
C ALA A 254 -11.72 -21.58 20.35
N PRO A 255 -11.01 -21.86 21.46
CA PRO A 255 -11.30 -21.26 22.76
C PRO A 255 -11.19 -19.73 22.69
N GLY A 256 -12.16 -19.03 23.27
CA GLY A 256 -12.19 -17.56 23.30
C GLY A 256 -12.62 -16.86 22.00
N VAL A 257 -12.81 -17.59 20.89
CA VAL A 257 -13.25 -16.99 19.62
C VAL A 257 -14.75 -16.70 19.64
N LYS A 258 -15.13 -15.42 19.48
CA LYS A 258 -16.53 -15.01 19.36
C LYS A 258 -17.15 -15.56 18.07
N VAL A 259 -18.22 -16.33 18.18
CA VAL A 259 -18.97 -16.83 17.02
C VAL A 259 -19.70 -15.70 16.30
N LEU A 260 -20.10 -15.95 15.05
CA LEU A 260 -20.95 -15.06 14.27
C LEU A 260 -22.23 -15.81 13.89
N PRO A 261 -23.43 -15.41 14.36
CA PRO A 261 -24.67 -16.04 13.94
C PRO A 261 -24.98 -15.75 12.45
N LEU A 262 -25.82 -16.58 11.83
CA LEU A 262 -26.26 -16.39 10.45
C LEU A 262 -26.98 -15.05 10.21
N SER A 263 -27.57 -14.47 11.26
CA SER A 263 -28.20 -13.13 11.21
C SER A 263 -27.19 -12.00 10.99
N GLY A 264 -25.90 -12.23 11.24
CA GLY A 264 -24.88 -11.18 11.26
C GLY A 264 -24.91 -10.33 12.53
N GLU A 265 -25.77 -10.65 13.50
CA GLU A 265 -25.85 -9.92 14.77
C GLU A 265 -24.50 -9.95 15.50
N GLY A 266 -24.03 -8.79 15.97
CA GLY A 266 -22.72 -8.64 16.59
C GLY A 266 -21.54 -8.70 15.60
N PHE A 267 -21.80 -8.63 14.29
CA PHE A 267 -20.73 -8.40 13.31
C PHE A 267 -20.05 -7.05 13.57
N SER A 268 -18.72 -7.06 13.52
CA SER A 268 -17.92 -5.85 13.43
C SER A 268 -16.87 -6.07 12.36
N TYR A 269 -16.75 -5.10 11.46
CA TYR A 269 -15.85 -5.16 10.32
C TYR A 269 -14.37 -5.17 10.74
N TRP A 270 -14.04 -4.77 11.98
CA TRP A 270 -12.71 -4.82 12.59
C TRP A 270 -12.20 -6.22 12.90
N ASN A 271 -13.09 -7.18 13.18
CA ASN A 271 -12.66 -8.49 13.66
C ASN A 271 -11.82 -9.25 12.63
N ALA A 272 -12.08 -9.03 11.34
CA ALA A 272 -11.35 -9.69 10.27
C ALA A 272 -9.94 -9.10 10.05
N SER A 273 -9.63 -7.92 10.59
CA SER A 273 -8.32 -7.28 10.48
C SER A 273 -7.47 -7.32 11.75
N ARG A 274 -7.91 -8.09 12.76
CA ARG A 274 -7.23 -8.27 14.06
C ARG A 274 -7.14 -9.75 14.45
N VAL A 275 -6.74 -10.59 13.49
CA VAL A 275 -6.76 -12.07 13.66
C VAL A 275 -5.49 -12.59 14.34
N ILE A 276 -4.32 -12.00 14.06
CA ILE A 276 -3.03 -12.45 14.60
C ILE A 276 -2.71 -11.63 15.84
N THR A 277 -2.33 -12.31 16.92
CA THR A 277 -1.98 -11.68 18.19
C THR A 277 -0.56 -12.05 18.62
N ASP A 278 0.23 -11.06 18.99
CA ASP A 278 1.56 -11.28 19.53
C ASP A 278 1.49 -11.45 21.06
N ALA A 279 2.14 -12.49 21.60
CA ALA A 279 2.18 -12.76 23.04
C ALA A 279 3.60 -12.65 23.59
N VAL A 280 3.83 -11.73 24.55
CA VAL A 280 5.12 -11.56 25.23
C VAL A 280 4.88 -11.20 26.70
N GLY A 281 5.62 -11.85 27.61
CA GLY A 281 5.61 -11.51 29.03
C GLY A 281 4.25 -11.66 29.72
N GLY A 282 3.39 -12.56 29.25
CA GLY A 282 2.02 -12.75 29.77
C GLY A 282 1.00 -11.72 29.26
N SER A 283 1.42 -10.76 28.42
CA SER A 283 0.55 -9.80 27.74
C SER A 283 0.31 -10.23 26.28
N THR A 284 -0.83 -9.82 25.73
CA THR A 284 -1.21 -10.09 24.33
C THR A 284 -1.52 -8.79 23.61
N PHE A 285 -0.99 -8.63 22.40
CA PHE A 285 -1.13 -7.42 21.60
C PHE A 285 -1.66 -7.81 20.21
N PRO A 286 -2.86 -7.34 19.81
CA PRO A 286 -3.37 -7.63 18.48
C PRO A 286 -2.51 -6.94 17.43
N THR A 287 -2.13 -7.67 16.39
CA THR A 287 -1.51 -7.07 15.20
C THR A 287 -2.59 -6.55 14.26
N ILE A 288 -2.20 -5.65 13.35
CA ILE A 288 -3.07 -5.13 12.29
C ILE A 288 -2.82 -5.96 11.04
N ASN A 289 -3.74 -6.83 10.65
CA ASN A 289 -3.60 -7.70 9.48
C ASN A 289 -4.70 -7.47 8.44
N GLU A 290 -4.68 -6.24 7.92
CA GLU A 290 -5.65 -5.73 6.96
C GLU A 290 -5.48 -6.33 5.56
N PHE A 291 -6.60 -6.35 4.84
CA PHE A 291 -6.69 -6.72 3.43
C PHE A 291 -7.38 -5.58 2.68
N PRO A 292 -7.25 -5.48 1.35
CA PRO A 292 -7.66 -4.28 0.62
C PRO A 292 -9.09 -3.84 0.91
N LEU A 293 -10.09 -4.72 0.82
CA LEU A 293 -11.48 -4.31 1.06
C LEU A 293 -11.68 -3.69 2.46
N PHE A 294 -11.05 -4.25 3.50
CA PHE A 294 -11.09 -3.64 4.84
C PHE A 294 -10.52 -2.22 4.81
N ALA A 295 -9.33 -2.06 4.27
CA ALA A 295 -8.59 -0.80 4.34
C ALA A 295 -9.28 0.31 3.52
N TRP A 296 -9.74 -0.02 2.30
CA TRP A 296 -10.47 0.92 1.45
C TRP A 296 -11.87 1.24 1.99
N LEU A 297 -12.53 0.29 2.68
CA LEU A 297 -13.79 0.56 3.39
C LEU A 297 -13.57 1.49 4.58
N ASN A 298 -12.47 1.32 5.31
CA ASN A 298 -12.11 2.23 6.41
C ASN A 298 -11.88 3.65 5.89
N GLY A 299 -11.22 3.78 4.74
CA GLY A 299 -11.18 5.02 3.97
C GLY A 299 -9.95 5.89 4.23
N ASP A 300 -8.91 5.37 4.88
CA ASP A 300 -7.66 6.10 5.03
C ASP A 300 -6.85 6.11 3.72
N MET A 301 -6.23 7.23 3.40
CA MET A 301 -5.21 7.31 2.35
C MET A 301 -3.83 6.98 2.92
N HIS A 302 -3.69 5.89 3.67
CA HIS A 302 -2.39 5.51 4.23
C HIS A 302 -1.35 5.23 3.13
N ALA A 303 -0.10 5.56 3.43
CA ALA A 303 1.07 5.31 2.58
C ALA A 303 1.12 3.91 1.95
N HIS A 304 0.94 2.86 2.76
CA HIS A 304 1.02 1.47 2.30
C HIS A 304 -0.15 1.06 1.38
N MET A 305 -1.29 1.76 1.44
CA MET A 305 -2.42 1.54 0.54
C MET A 305 -2.18 2.23 -0.81
N MET A 306 -1.87 3.53 -0.78
CA MET A 306 -1.58 4.34 -1.98
C MET A 306 -0.40 3.79 -2.80
N GLY A 307 0.56 3.14 -2.14
CA GLY A 307 1.72 2.52 -2.80
C GLY A 307 1.42 1.21 -3.55
N THR A 308 0.29 0.55 -3.32
CA THR A 308 0.03 -0.80 -3.86
C THR A 308 -0.16 -0.89 -5.39
N PRO A 309 -0.78 0.08 -6.10
CA PRO A 309 -0.84 0.05 -7.56
C PRO A 309 0.56 0.10 -8.21
N PHE A 310 1.47 0.86 -7.60
CA PHE A 310 2.85 1.02 -8.05
C PHE A 310 3.73 -0.18 -7.67
N LEU A 311 3.40 -0.87 -6.57
CA LEU A 311 4.00 -2.18 -6.27
C LEU A 311 3.62 -3.23 -7.32
N LEU A 312 2.37 -3.23 -7.81
CA LEU A 312 1.98 -4.09 -8.93
C LEU A 312 2.64 -3.66 -10.25
N LEU A 313 2.92 -2.36 -10.45
CA LEU A 313 3.75 -1.90 -11.56
C LEU A 313 5.18 -2.49 -11.48
N ALA A 314 5.78 -2.57 -10.29
CA ALA A 314 7.07 -3.24 -10.09
C ALA A 314 7.00 -4.74 -10.41
N ALA A 315 5.93 -5.43 -9.98
CA ALA A 315 5.70 -6.83 -10.35
C ALA A 315 5.51 -7.00 -11.86
N ALA A 316 4.81 -6.08 -12.54
CA ALA A 316 4.68 -6.10 -13.99
C ALA A 316 6.03 -5.89 -14.71
N LEU A 317 6.88 -4.98 -14.21
CA LEU A 317 8.25 -4.81 -14.72
C LEU A 317 9.07 -6.08 -14.52
N GLY A 318 8.94 -6.73 -13.36
CA GLY A 318 9.49 -8.04 -13.09
C GLY A 318 9.02 -9.08 -14.11
N PHE A 319 7.72 -9.12 -14.44
CA PHE A 319 7.20 -10.03 -15.45
C PHE A 319 7.73 -9.71 -16.85
N ALA A 320 7.81 -8.43 -17.23
CA ALA A 320 8.41 -8.02 -18.50
C ALA A 320 9.89 -8.45 -18.60
N LEU A 321 10.65 -8.35 -17.52
CA LEU A 321 12.03 -8.85 -17.42
C LEU A 321 12.10 -10.38 -17.49
N TYR A 322 11.13 -11.06 -16.88
CA TYR A 322 11.01 -12.52 -16.91
C TYR A 322 10.77 -13.04 -18.34
N LEU A 323 9.93 -12.35 -19.12
CA LEU A 323 9.60 -12.70 -20.51
C LEU A 323 10.66 -12.29 -21.53
N THR A 324 11.57 -11.37 -21.19
CA THR A 324 12.54 -10.85 -22.14
C THR A 324 13.77 -11.77 -22.22
N PRO A 325 14.08 -12.39 -23.37
CA PRO A 325 15.17 -13.36 -23.48
C PRO A 325 16.56 -12.72 -23.31
N ALA A 326 17.59 -13.56 -23.12
CA ALA A 326 18.93 -13.12 -22.75
C ALA A 326 19.67 -12.32 -23.85
N ASP A 327 19.35 -12.57 -25.13
CA ASP A 327 19.92 -11.90 -26.30
C ASP A 327 19.42 -10.45 -26.45
N GLU A 328 18.23 -10.14 -25.95
CA GLU A 328 17.65 -8.78 -25.92
C GLU A 328 18.19 -7.91 -24.77
N ARG A 329 19.51 -7.89 -24.59
CA ARG A 329 20.19 -7.18 -23.49
C ARG A 329 19.76 -5.71 -23.37
N ARG A 330 19.63 -4.98 -24.49
CA ARG A 330 19.22 -3.56 -24.50
C ARG A 330 17.85 -3.36 -23.89
N ARG A 331 16.87 -4.22 -24.21
CA ARG A 331 15.52 -4.16 -23.66
C ARG A 331 15.52 -4.44 -22.16
N ARG A 332 16.26 -5.47 -21.72
CA ARG A 332 16.38 -5.79 -20.29
C ARG A 332 16.99 -4.65 -19.49
N LEU A 333 18.06 -4.02 -20.01
CA LEU A 333 18.68 -2.85 -19.38
C LEU A 333 17.72 -1.65 -19.33
N ALA A 334 16.92 -1.41 -20.38
CA ALA A 334 15.92 -0.35 -20.38
C ALA A 334 14.84 -0.56 -19.31
N LEU A 335 14.37 -1.80 -19.12
CA LEU A 335 13.43 -2.16 -18.05
C LEU A 335 14.06 -1.95 -16.66
N LEU A 336 15.32 -2.36 -16.46
CA LEU A 336 16.03 -2.19 -15.20
C LEU A 336 16.31 -0.72 -14.86
N ALA A 337 16.44 0.16 -15.87
CA ALA A 337 16.64 1.59 -15.65
C ALA A 337 15.42 2.26 -15.01
N VAL A 338 14.22 1.69 -15.14
CA VAL A 338 12.98 2.21 -14.51
C VAL A 338 12.89 1.80 -13.04
N VAL A 339 13.45 0.65 -12.66
CA VAL A 339 13.38 0.09 -11.29
C VAL A 339 13.85 1.08 -10.21
N PRO A 340 15.01 1.78 -10.32
CA PRO A 340 15.43 2.71 -9.27
C PRO A 340 14.56 3.97 -9.19
N LEU A 341 13.94 4.40 -10.29
CA LEU A 341 12.99 5.52 -10.29
C LEU A 341 11.69 5.16 -9.57
N LEU A 342 11.19 3.94 -9.82
CA LEU A 342 10.05 3.40 -9.10
C LEU A 342 10.40 3.12 -7.62
N GLY A 343 11.64 2.70 -7.34
CA GLY A 343 12.17 2.56 -5.99
C GLY A 343 12.20 3.88 -5.24
N LEU A 344 12.68 4.97 -5.85
CA LEU A 344 12.61 6.33 -5.30
C LEU A 344 11.16 6.70 -4.98
N PHE A 345 10.25 6.56 -5.94
CA PHE A 345 8.83 6.85 -5.76
C PHE A 345 8.27 6.08 -4.56
N GLN A 346 8.58 4.78 -4.47
CA GLN A 346 8.09 3.94 -3.38
C GLN A 346 8.71 4.30 -2.04
N ILE A 347 9.97 4.74 -1.97
CA ILE A 347 10.59 5.20 -0.72
C ILE A 347 9.81 6.39 -0.14
N VAL A 348 9.45 7.37 -0.98
CA VAL A 348 8.74 8.58 -0.51
C VAL A 348 7.24 8.30 -0.27
N THR A 349 6.66 7.34 -0.99
CA THR A 349 5.23 6.99 -0.88
C THR A 349 4.95 5.99 0.24
N SER A 350 5.78 4.96 0.38
CA SER A 350 5.68 3.89 1.38
C SER A 350 7.05 3.23 1.59
N THR A 351 7.83 3.77 2.52
CA THR A 351 9.16 3.23 2.88
C THR A 351 9.12 1.75 3.25
N TRP A 352 7.98 1.24 3.69
CA TRP A 352 7.81 -0.16 4.07
C TRP A 352 7.67 -1.10 2.86
N SER A 353 7.31 -0.56 1.70
CA SER A 353 7.05 -1.34 0.48
C SER A 353 8.17 -1.28 -0.55
N PHE A 354 9.10 -0.33 -0.43
CA PHE A 354 10.23 -0.26 -1.39
C PHE A 354 11.08 -1.54 -1.42
N PRO A 355 11.34 -2.28 -0.31
CA PRO A 355 12.12 -3.51 -0.39
C PRO A 355 11.48 -4.55 -1.31
N SER A 356 10.15 -4.59 -1.39
CA SER A 356 9.41 -5.51 -2.26
C SER A 356 9.55 -5.18 -3.75
N VAL A 357 9.78 -3.91 -4.13
CA VAL A 357 10.11 -3.52 -5.51
C VAL A 357 11.40 -4.22 -5.97
N PHE A 358 12.41 -4.21 -5.11
CA PHE A 358 13.70 -4.85 -5.37
C PHE A 358 13.61 -6.38 -5.20
N GLY A 359 12.86 -6.87 -4.21
CA GLY A 359 12.65 -8.29 -3.97
C GLY A 359 11.95 -8.99 -5.15
N VAL A 360 10.88 -8.42 -5.69
CA VAL A 360 10.19 -8.99 -6.86
C VAL A 360 11.05 -8.89 -8.13
N THR A 361 11.85 -7.83 -8.28
CA THR A 361 12.84 -7.70 -9.37
C THR A 361 13.92 -8.77 -9.27
N TYR A 362 14.44 -9.00 -8.07
CA TYR A 362 15.41 -10.06 -7.78
C TYR A 362 14.86 -11.43 -8.13
N LEU A 363 13.66 -11.76 -7.64
CA LEU A 363 13.02 -13.05 -7.91
C LEU A 363 12.75 -13.22 -9.41
N ALA A 364 12.28 -12.17 -10.09
CA ALA A 364 12.07 -12.20 -11.53
C ALA A 364 13.36 -12.48 -12.31
N LEU A 365 14.47 -11.82 -11.97
CA LEU A 365 15.76 -12.03 -12.62
C LEU A 365 16.38 -13.39 -12.28
N ALA A 366 16.32 -13.79 -11.00
CA ALA A 366 16.85 -15.06 -10.55
C ALA A 366 16.10 -16.22 -11.20
N LEU A 367 14.77 -16.15 -11.22
CA LEU A 367 13.90 -17.26 -11.64
C LEU A 367 13.56 -17.21 -13.14
N ALA A 368 14.00 -16.18 -13.87
CA ALA A 368 13.83 -16.09 -15.32
C ALA A 368 14.57 -17.24 -16.05
N PRO A 369 14.03 -17.70 -17.20
CA PRO A 369 14.75 -18.62 -18.08
C PRO A 369 16.08 -18.04 -18.57
N ALA A 370 16.10 -16.72 -18.85
CA ALA A 370 17.27 -16.00 -19.32
C ALA A 370 18.43 -16.02 -18.30
N GLU A 371 19.67 -16.22 -18.79
CA GLU A 371 20.86 -16.18 -17.93
C GLU A 371 21.12 -14.77 -17.37
N PRO A 372 21.25 -14.60 -16.04
CA PRO A 372 21.51 -13.29 -15.44
C PRO A 372 22.81 -12.64 -15.90
N THR A 373 23.85 -13.43 -16.22
CA THR A 373 25.14 -12.92 -16.68
C THR A 373 25.06 -12.19 -18.03
N ALA A 374 23.99 -12.38 -18.80
CA ALA A 374 23.74 -11.61 -20.02
C ALA A 374 23.52 -10.10 -19.77
N LEU A 375 23.18 -9.71 -18.54
CA LEU A 375 23.04 -8.30 -18.16
C LEU A 375 24.40 -7.61 -17.95
N LEU A 376 25.42 -8.38 -17.54
CA LEU A 376 26.74 -7.86 -17.24
C LEU A 376 27.48 -7.39 -18.52
N PRO A 377 28.42 -6.44 -18.41
CA PRO A 377 29.34 -6.14 -19.51
C PRO A 377 30.09 -7.40 -19.97
N HIS A 378 30.35 -7.55 -21.27
CA HIS A 378 30.93 -8.78 -21.85
C HIS A 378 32.19 -9.27 -21.12
N GLY A 379 33.14 -8.37 -20.81
CA GLY A 379 34.36 -8.74 -20.10
C GLY A 379 34.15 -9.15 -18.64
N VAL A 380 33.05 -8.75 -18.00
CA VAL A 380 32.68 -9.19 -16.64
C VAL A 380 31.97 -10.54 -16.73
N ALA A 381 31.02 -10.69 -17.66
CA ALA A 381 30.32 -11.95 -17.89
C ALA A 381 31.30 -13.11 -18.18
N GLU A 382 32.30 -12.88 -19.04
CA GLU A 382 33.32 -13.89 -19.33
C GLU A 382 34.20 -14.22 -18.13
N ARG A 383 34.53 -13.23 -17.28
CA ARG A 383 35.27 -13.47 -16.04
C ARG A 383 34.47 -14.33 -15.06
N VAL A 384 33.18 -14.04 -14.88
CA VAL A 384 32.28 -14.83 -14.03
C VAL A 384 32.18 -16.26 -14.54
N ARG A 385 31.92 -16.44 -15.85
CA ARG A 385 31.81 -17.76 -16.48
C ARG A 385 33.13 -18.54 -16.44
N ALA A 386 34.27 -17.88 -16.66
CA ALA A 386 35.58 -18.51 -16.56
C ALA A 386 35.91 -18.91 -15.12
N GLY A 387 35.57 -18.06 -14.13
CA GLY A 387 35.70 -18.39 -12.71
C GLY A 387 34.86 -19.61 -12.32
N ARG A 388 33.60 -19.66 -12.78
CA ARG A 388 32.72 -20.82 -12.61
C ARG A 388 33.32 -22.09 -13.18
N ARG A 389 33.84 -22.05 -14.42
CA ARG A 389 34.49 -23.20 -15.07
C ARG A 389 35.68 -23.70 -14.25
N ARG A 390 36.60 -22.80 -13.86
CA ARG A 390 37.76 -23.18 -13.03
C ARG A 390 37.36 -23.78 -11.68
N ALA A 391 36.33 -23.23 -11.04
CA ALA A 391 35.82 -23.74 -9.77
C ALA A 391 35.21 -25.13 -9.94
N ALA A 392 34.42 -25.34 -11.00
CA ALA A 392 33.87 -26.66 -11.33
C ALA A 392 34.98 -27.68 -11.60
N ASP A 393 35.99 -27.31 -12.40
CA ASP A 393 37.15 -28.17 -12.71
C ASP A 393 37.94 -28.55 -11.45
N SER A 394 38.08 -27.62 -10.50
CA SER A 394 38.77 -27.88 -9.22
C SER A 394 38.01 -28.79 -8.25
N LEU A 395 36.68 -28.87 -8.39
CA LEU A 395 35.80 -29.68 -7.54
C LEU A 395 35.48 -31.04 -8.16
N GLY A 396 35.81 -31.26 -9.45
CA GLY A 396 35.53 -32.49 -10.17
C GLY A 396 36.59 -33.58 -9.94
N THR A 397 36.30 -34.55 -9.08
CA THR A 397 36.85 -35.92 -9.22
C THR A 397 35.97 -36.70 -10.22
N ALA A 398 36.50 -37.81 -10.76
CA ALA A 398 36.07 -38.48 -12.00
C ALA A 398 34.55 -38.81 -12.20
N ASP A 399 33.69 -38.68 -11.19
CA ASP A 399 32.23 -38.86 -11.29
C ASP A 399 31.37 -37.66 -10.80
N GLY A 400 31.97 -36.60 -10.23
CA GLY A 400 31.27 -35.50 -9.53
C GLY A 400 31.17 -34.15 -10.26
N GLY A 401 31.86 -34.00 -11.40
CA GLY A 401 32.02 -32.71 -12.10
C GLY A 401 30.69 -32.05 -12.53
N ASP A 402 29.72 -32.84 -12.97
CA ASP A 402 28.42 -32.34 -13.45
C ASP A 402 27.50 -31.81 -12.33
N ALA A 403 27.64 -32.34 -11.11
CA ALA A 403 26.87 -31.86 -9.96
C ALA A 403 27.42 -30.53 -9.45
N ALA A 404 28.75 -30.43 -9.34
CA ALA A 404 29.44 -29.20 -8.93
C ALA A 404 29.20 -28.05 -9.92
N ALA A 405 29.28 -28.31 -11.22
CA ALA A 405 29.01 -27.31 -12.25
C ALA A 405 27.57 -26.77 -12.19
N ARG A 406 26.58 -27.66 -11.96
CA ARG A 406 25.17 -27.26 -11.78
C ARG A 406 24.96 -26.45 -10.52
N ALA A 407 25.54 -26.85 -9.39
CA ALA A 407 25.44 -26.10 -8.14
C ALA A 407 26.05 -24.69 -8.27
N LEU A 408 27.22 -24.57 -8.91
CA LEU A 408 27.86 -23.27 -9.17
C LEU A 408 27.06 -22.41 -10.15
N ALA A 409 26.42 -23.00 -11.17
CA ALA A 409 25.53 -22.27 -12.07
C ALA A 409 24.28 -21.76 -11.35
N GLU A 410 23.71 -22.53 -10.41
CA GLU A 410 22.62 -22.05 -9.56
C GLU A 410 23.07 -20.94 -8.61
N LEU A 411 24.25 -21.05 -7.99
CA LEU A 411 24.82 -19.95 -7.19
C LEU A 411 24.98 -18.67 -8.01
N GLU A 412 25.47 -18.76 -9.25
CA GLU A 412 25.55 -17.62 -10.18
C GLU A 412 24.16 -17.01 -10.43
N ARG A 413 23.15 -17.86 -10.66
CA ARG A 413 21.75 -17.43 -10.88
C ARG A 413 21.13 -16.72 -9.67
N LEU A 414 21.71 -16.84 -8.48
CA LEU A 414 21.28 -16.11 -7.28
C LEU A 414 22.14 -14.89 -7.01
N LEU A 415 23.46 -15.03 -7.06
CA LEU A 415 24.38 -13.96 -6.67
C LEU A 415 24.44 -12.83 -7.71
N VAL A 416 24.33 -13.12 -9.01
CA VAL A 416 24.39 -12.08 -10.05
C VAL A 416 23.17 -11.15 -9.99
N PRO A 417 21.91 -11.64 -9.96
CA PRO A 417 20.75 -10.79 -9.73
C PRO A 417 20.83 -10.02 -8.41
N LEU A 418 21.33 -10.64 -7.34
CA LEU A 418 21.47 -9.97 -6.05
C LEU A 418 22.39 -8.75 -6.15
N GLY A 419 23.54 -8.88 -6.82
CA GLY A 419 24.46 -7.77 -7.06
C GLY A 419 23.85 -6.66 -7.94
N ILE A 420 23.13 -7.04 -9.00
CA ILE A 420 22.43 -6.09 -9.88
C ILE A 420 21.37 -5.30 -9.10
N VAL A 421 20.50 -6.00 -8.38
CA VAL A 421 19.41 -5.40 -7.61
C VAL A 421 19.95 -4.57 -6.45
N GLY A 422 21.03 -5.01 -5.80
CA GLY A 422 21.73 -4.23 -4.78
C GLY A 422 22.25 -2.89 -5.33
N ALA A 423 22.83 -2.90 -6.53
CA ALA A 423 23.26 -1.66 -7.20
C ALA A 423 22.07 -0.75 -7.56
N LEU A 424 20.96 -1.29 -8.05
CA LEU A 424 19.75 -0.52 -8.33
C LEU A 424 19.14 0.07 -7.04
N GLY A 425 19.16 -0.69 -5.95
CA GLY A 425 18.74 -0.23 -4.63
C GLY A 425 19.61 0.92 -4.12
N ALA A 426 20.93 0.82 -4.29
CA ALA A 426 21.85 1.91 -3.94
C ALA A 426 21.56 3.19 -4.76
N VAL A 427 21.28 3.07 -6.06
CA VAL A 427 20.88 4.22 -6.89
C VAL A 427 19.58 4.84 -6.38
N ALA A 428 18.56 4.03 -6.07
CA ALA A 428 17.30 4.55 -5.53
C ALA A 428 17.49 5.25 -4.17
N ALA A 429 18.33 4.69 -3.28
CA ALA A 429 18.66 5.29 -1.99
C ALA A 429 19.40 6.63 -2.16
N VAL A 430 20.33 6.73 -3.11
CA VAL A 430 21.01 8.00 -3.43
C VAL A 430 20.02 9.03 -3.96
N LEU A 431 19.11 8.64 -4.86
CA LEU A 431 18.07 9.54 -5.36
C LEU A 431 17.10 9.96 -4.25
N ALA A 432 16.83 9.08 -3.29
CA ALA A 432 15.94 9.35 -2.16
C ALA A 432 16.66 10.02 -0.97
N ALA A 433 17.97 10.26 -1.07
CA ALA A 433 18.77 10.79 0.04
C ALA A 433 18.20 12.07 0.67
N PRO A 434 17.64 13.05 -0.08
CA PRO A 434 17.04 14.23 0.55
C PRO A 434 15.85 13.91 1.45
N PHE A 435 15.04 12.91 1.09
CA PHE A 435 13.92 12.46 1.92
C PHE A 435 14.43 11.62 3.10
N LEU A 436 15.32 10.66 2.83
CA LEU A 436 15.88 9.78 3.85
C LEU A 436 16.66 10.55 4.91
N ALA A 437 17.43 11.57 4.54
CA ALA A 437 18.17 12.41 5.47
C ALA A 437 17.24 13.06 6.50
N GLY A 438 16.13 13.68 6.06
CA GLY A 438 15.14 14.27 6.96
C GLY A 438 14.52 13.24 7.91
N THR A 439 14.25 12.02 7.43
CA THR A 439 13.74 10.94 8.30
C THR A 439 14.79 10.33 9.23
N MET A 440 16.08 10.40 8.90
CA MET A 440 17.19 9.85 9.68
C MET A 440 17.71 10.83 10.74
N THR A 441 17.52 12.13 10.53
CA THR A 441 17.88 13.17 11.51
C THR A 441 16.82 13.37 12.59
N GLY A 442 15.63 12.78 12.43
CA GLY A 442 14.61 12.75 13.48
C GLY A 442 15.04 11.85 14.64
N GLY A 443 14.72 12.23 15.88
CA GLY A 443 15.06 11.49 17.11
C GLY A 443 14.41 10.11 17.27
N SER A 444 13.90 9.52 16.18
CA SER A 444 13.25 8.20 16.17
C SER A 444 14.23 7.06 16.48
N SER A 445 13.88 6.22 17.45
CA SER A 445 14.70 5.07 17.90
C SER A 445 14.31 3.76 17.18
N ARG A 446 14.22 3.76 15.84
CA ARG A 446 13.80 2.57 15.08
C ARG A 446 14.93 1.55 14.99
N THR A 447 14.64 0.30 15.34
CA THR A 447 15.60 -0.82 15.28
C THR A 447 15.02 -1.99 14.49
N ILE A 448 15.88 -2.81 13.90
CA ILE A 448 15.49 -4.10 13.33
C ILE A 448 15.79 -5.17 14.36
N GLU A 449 14.77 -5.93 14.75
CA GLU A 449 14.85 -6.89 15.85
C GLU A 449 14.34 -8.27 15.43
N PHE A 450 14.74 -9.29 16.20
CA PHE A 450 14.27 -10.66 16.03
C PHE A 450 13.01 -10.90 16.86
N LEU A 451 11.99 -11.46 16.23
CA LEU A 451 10.74 -11.77 16.91
C LEU A 451 10.90 -12.98 17.86
N PRO A 452 10.55 -12.86 19.15
CA PRO A 452 10.54 -13.97 20.09
C PRO A 452 9.61 -15.10 19.63
N ALA A 453 9.99 -16.35 19.90
CA ALA A 453 9.20 -17.52 19.48
C ALA A 453 7.76 -17.51 20.04
N ALA A 454 7.56 -16.97 21.24
CA ALA A 454 6.23 -16.86 21.87
C ALA A 454 5.30 -15.85 21.18
N ALA A 455 5.85 -14.90 20.41
CA ALA A 455 5.09 -13.89 19.69
C ALA A 455 4.82 -14.26 18.23
N ARG A 456 5.28 -15.43 17.77
CA ARG A 456 5.07 -15.89 16.40
C ARG A 456 3.64 -16.36 16.19
N SER A 457 3.14 -16.17 14.97
CA SER A 457 1.78 -16.53 14.61
C SER A 457 1.58 -18.04 14.66
N GLY A 458 0.45 -18.48 15.21
CA GLY A 458 0.04 -19.88 15.16
C GLY A 458 -0.43 -20.29 13.76
N VAL A 459 -0.33 -21.59 13.44
CA VAL A 459 -0.76 -22.11 12.12
C VAL A 459 -2.24 -21.81 11.80
N LEU A 460 -3.11 -21.78 12.81
CA LEU A 460 -4.54 -21.48 12.63
C LEU A 460 -4.78 -20.01 12.31
N GLU A 461 -4.03 -19.09 12.91
CA GLU A 461 -4.12 -17.66 12.60
C GLU A 461 -3.63 -17.40 11.17
N LEU A 462 -2.49 -17.99 10.79
CA LEU A 462 -1.97 -17.92 9.42
C LEU A 462 -2.97 -18.50 8.41
N PHE A 463 -3.62 -19.62 8.74
CA PHE A 463 -4.65 -20.21 7.89
C PHE A 463 -5.93 -19.35 7.83
N ALA A 464 -6.32 -18.72 8.94
CA ALA A 464 -7.45 -17.80 8.94
C ALA A 464 -7.19 -16.58 8.05
N VAL A 465 -5.97 -16.03 8.06
CA VAL A 465 -5.60 -14.86 7.26
C VAL A 465 -5.35 -15.21 5.79
N HIS A 466 -4.63 -16.31 5.51
CA HIS A 466 -4.10 -16.62 4.18
C HIS A 466 -4.59 -17.95 3.57
N GLY A 467 -5.43 -18.71 4.28
CA GLY A 467 -5.80 -20.07 3.89
C GLY A 467 -6.46 -20.20 2.52
N ALA A 468 -7.23 -19.19 2.09
CA ALA A 468 -7.82 -19.16 0.75
C ALA A 468 -6.74 -19.25 -0.35
N PHE A 469 -5.66 -18.48 -0.20
CA PHE A 469 -4.51 -18.51 -1.10
C PHE A 469 -3.79 -19.86 -1.02
N LEU A 470 -3.56 -20.39 0.19
CA LEU A 470 -2.90 -21.69 0.37
C LEU A 470 -3.65 -22.82 -0.34
N VAL A 471 -4.99 -22.84 -0.29
CA VAL A 471 -5.80 -23.84 -1.01
C VAL A 471 -5.60 -23.73 -2.52
N VAL A 472 -5.68 -22.52 -3.08
CA VAL A 472 -5.49 -22.28 -4.51
C VAL A 472 -4.07 -22.67 -4.95
N PHE A 473 -3.05 -22.22 -4.21
CA PHE A 473 -1.64 -22.47 -4.54
C PHE A 473 -1.26 -23.93 -4.35
N GLY A 474 -1.74 -24.58 -3.30
CA GLY A 474 -1.53 -26.01 -3.08
C GLY A 474 -2.05 -26.83 -4.25
N LEU A 475 -3.30 -26.59 -4.68
CA LEU A 475 -3.87 -27.28 -5.84
C LEU A 475 -3.16 -26.93 -7.16
N HIS A 476 -2.75 -25.67 -7.30
CA HIS A 476 -1.99 -25.21 -8.44
C HIS A 476 -0.65 -25.95 -8.56
N LEU A 477 0.18 -25.89 -7.51
CA LEU A 477 1.53 -26.44 -7.45
C LEU A 477 1.52 -27.98 -7.47
N LEU A 478 0.63 -28.64 -6.71
CA LEU A 478 0.46 -30.10 -6.77
C LEU A 478 0.06 -30.55 -8.18
N GLY A 479 -0.69 -29.71 -8.89
CA GLY A 479 -1.04 -29.92 -10.29
C GLY A 479 0.17 -29.99 -11.25
N ARG A 480 1.31 -29.40 -10.87
CA ARG A 480 2.57 -29.37 -11.63
C ARG A 480 3.52 -30.52 -11.28
N VAL A 481 3.24 -31.25 -10.20
CA VAL A 481 4.04 -32.40 -9.75
C VAL A 481 3.51 -33.68 -10.41
N GLU A 482 4.42 -34.59 -10.79
CA GLU A 482 4.09 -35.91 -11.34
C GLU A 482 3.21 -36.72 -10.39
N ARG A 483 2.27 -37.49 -10.94
CA ARG A 483 1.20 -38.12 -10.15
C ARG A 483 1.72 -39.14 -9.13
N ASP A 484 2.76 -39.88 -9.48
CA ASP A 484 3.47 -40.84 -8.63
C ASP A 484 4.21 -40.17 -7.47
N ARG A 485 4.76 -38.97 -7.67
CA ARG A 485 5.50 -38.21 -6.65
C ARG A 485 4.63 -37.38 -5.71
N ARG A 486 3.35 -37.15 -6.06
CA ARG A 486 2.43 -36.30 -5.27
C ARG A 486 2.25 -36.78 -3.84
N TRP A 487 2.10 -38.09 -3.63
CA TRP A 487 1.89 -38.64 -2.30
C TRP A 487 3.15 -38.55 -1.44
N SER A 488 4.31 -38.83 -2.01
CA SER A 488 5.60 -38.66 -1.32
C SER A 488 5.84 -37.21 -0.94
N LEU A 489 5.53 -36.27 -1.84
CA LEU A 489 5.63 -34.84 -1.56
C LEU A 489 4.63 -34.40 -0.47
N ALA A 490 3.38 -34.86 -0.55
CA ALA A 490 2.38 -34.56 0.48
C ALA A 490 2.80 -35.10 1.85
N LEU A 491 3.32 -36.32 1.91
CA LEU A 491 3.84 -36.91 3.15
C LEU A 491 5.05 -36.13 3.69
N ALA A 492 5.96 -35.71 2.81
CA ALA A 492 7.11 -34.89 3.19
C ALA A 492 6.67 -33.52 3.74
N ILE A 493 5.70 -32.87 3.09
CA ILE A 493 5.11 -31.62 3.56
C ILE A 493 4.47 -31.80 4.94
N VAL A 494 3.70 -32.87 5.14
CA VAL A 494 3.08 -33.18 6.44
C VAL A 494 4.14 -33.44 7.51
N ALA A 495 5.18 -34.22 7.20
CA ALA A 495 6.26 -34.52 8.15
C ALA A 495 7.06 -33.27 8.54
N VAL A 496 7.42 -32.44 7.55
CA VAL A 496 8.10 -31.15 7.79
C VAL A 496 7.21 -30.19 8.54
N GLY A 497 5.91 -30.14 8.23
CA GLY A 497 4.94 -29.31 8.93
C GLY A 497 4.77 -29.74 10.39
N ALA A 498 4.64 -31.03 10.65
CA ALA A 498 4.60 -31.57 12.01
C ALA A 498 5.87 -31.21 12.80
N LEU A 499 7.05 -31.36 12.19
CA LEU A 499 8.32 -30.99 12.81
C LEU A 499 8.41 -29.48 13.08
N ALA A 500 8.01 -28.64 12.12
CA ALA A 500 8.03 -27.19 12.27
C ALA A 500 7.13 -26.71 13.40
N ILE A 501 5.93 -27.30 13.56
CA ILE A 501 5.01 -27.01 14.67
C ILE A 501 5.63 -27.42 16.01
N THR A 502 6.36 -28.54 16.08
CA THR A 502 7.05 -28.95 17.32
C THR A 502 8.25 -28.07 17.68
N LEU A 503 8.78 -27.27 16.74
CA LEU A 503 9.99 -26.45 16.89
C LEU A 503 9.70 -24.94 17.08
N PRO A 504 8.52 -24.57 17.62
CA PRO A 504 7.91 -23.24 17.49
C PRO A 504 8.20 -22.47 16.17
N MET A 505 8.04 -23.14 15.04
CA MET A 505 8.26 -22.60 13.69
C MET A 505 7.03 -22.80 12.80
N ASP A 506 5.83 -22.57 13.34
CA ASP A 506 4.53 -22.75 12.66
C ASP A 506 4.49 -22.12 11.27
N VAL A 507 5.09 -20.94 11.10
CA VAL A 507 5.23 -20.29 9.80
C VAL A 507 5.88 -21.19 8.76
N LEU A 508 6.90 -21.98 9.10
CA LEU A 508 7.56 -22.86 8.15
C LEU A 508 6.67 -24.04 7.75
N ALA A 509 5.78 -24.51 8.62
CA ALA A 509 4.76 -25.47 8.22
C ALA A 509 3.84 -24.90 7.12
N PHE A 510 3.60 -23.57 7.17
CA PHE A 510 2.75 -22.84 6.25
C PHE A 510 3.45 -22.44 4.95
N THR A 511 4.63 -21.79 5.03
CA THR A 511 5.30 -21.16 3.89
C THR A 511 6.32 -22.06 3.19
N LEU A 512 6.99 -22.97 3.91
CA LEU A 512 8.06 -23.79 3.35
C LEU A 512 7.59 -24.69 2.20
N PRO A 513 6.38 -25.30 2.23
CA PRO A 513 5.86 -26.04 1.08
C PRO A 513 5.75 -25.16 -0.17
N LEU A 514 5.28 -23.91 -0.02
CA LEU A 514 5.18 -22.96 -1.12
C LEU A 514 6.55 -22.53 -1.65
N LEU A 515 7.50 -22.29 -0.74
CA LEU A 515 8.87 -21.92 -1.09
C LEU A 515 9.59 -23.05 -1.82
N VAL A 516 9.62 -24.25 -1.25
CA VAL A 516 10.36 -25.40 -1.81
C VAL A 516 9.71 -25.88 -3.11
N VAL A 517 8.39 -26.15 -3.09
CA VAL A 517 7.71 -26.67 -4.29
C VAL A 517 7.64 -25.60 -5.37
N GLY A 518 7.35 -24.35 -5.01
CA GLY A 518 7.34 -23.24 -5.95
C GLY A 518 8.71 -23.04 -6.61
N TRP A 519 9.78 -23.07 -5.83
CA TRP A 519 11.15 -22.96 -6.35
C TRP A 519 11.52 -24.11 -7.27
N VAL A 520 11.20 -25.36 -6.87
CA VAL A 520 11.44 -26.55 -7.71
C VAL A 520 10.66 -26.48 -9.01
N VAL A 521 9.39 -26.05 -8.98
CA VAL A 521 8.56 -25.88 -10.19
C VAL A 521 9.15 -24.83 -11.12
N LEU A 522 9.63 -23.70 -10.57
CA LEU A 522 10.28 -22.64 -11.35
C LEU A 522 11.61 -23.07 -11.97
N ARG A 523 12.31 -24.04 -11.38
CA ARG A 523 13.64 -24.47 -11.85
C ARG A 523 13.64 -25.68 -12.78
N PHE A 524 12.77 -26.65 -12.54
CA PHE A 524 12.89 -27.97 -13.15
C PHE A 524 11.68 -28.41 -13.96
N ARG A 525 10.65 -27.56 -14.08
CA ARG A 525 9.41 -27.90 -14.77
C ARG A 525 9.02 -26.80 -15.76
N ASP A 526 7.90 -26.15 -15.50
CA ASP A 526 7.21 -25.21 -16.37
C ASP A 526 7.09 -23.90 -15.60
N ALA A 527 8.16 -23.11 -15.69
CA ALA A 527 8.33 -21.91 -14.89
C ALA A 527 7.29 -20.86 -15.32
N SER A 528 6.56 -20.30 -14.36
CA SER A 528 5.56 -19.29 -14.67
C SER A 528 5.49 -18.21 -13.60
N TYR A 529 5.12 -16.99 -14.02
CA TYR A 529 5.31 -15.81 -13.20
C TYR A 529 4.39 -15.74 -11.97
N GLU A 530 3.20 -16.35 -11.99
CA GLU A 530 2.39 -16.46 -10.78
C GLU A 530 3.10 -17.26 -9.68
N THR A 531 3.95 -18.23 -10.04
CA THR A 531 4.74 -18.97 -9.04
C THR A 531 5.83 -18.10 -8.42
N VAL A 532 6.38 -17.14 -9.19
CA VAL A 532 7.31 -16.13 -8.66
C VAL A 532 6.60 -15.28 -7.59
N LEU A 533 5.36 -14.87 -7.84
CA LEU A 533 4.56 -14.11 -6.88
C LEU A 533 4.14 -14.94 -5.65
N ILE A 534 3.86 -16.25 -5.83
CA ILE A 534 3.62 -17.17 -4.72
C ILE A 534 4.84 -17.22 -3.80
N VAL A 535 6.04 -17.42 -4.37
CA VAL A 535 7.31 -17.45 -3.63
C VAL A 535 7.60 -16.10 -2.97
N ALA A 536 7.33 -14.98 -3.65
CA ALA A 536 7.51 -13.64 -3.11
C ALA A 536 6.67 -13.43 -1.83
N GLY A 537 5.36 -13.69 -1.88
CA GLY A 537 4.51 -13.56 -0.69
C GLY A 537 4.84 -14.57 0.40
N ALA A 538 5.22 -15.81 0.06
CA ALA A 538 5.65 -16.80 1.06
C ALA A 538 6.95 -16.37 1.76
N GLY A 539 7.86 -15.74 1.03
CA GLY A 539 9.08 -15.13 1.58
C GLY A 539 8.75 -13.99 2.53
N LEU A 540 7.86 -13.07 2.14
CA LEU A 540 7.42 -11.97 3.00
C LEU A 540 6.74 -12.47 4.28
N VAL A 541 5.80 -13.43 4.19
CA VAL A 541 5.17 -14.07 5.37
C VAL A 541 6.23 -14.71 6.26
N THR A 542 7.27 -15.31 5.67
CA THR A 542 8.35 -15.89 6.47
C THR A 542 9.16 -14.82 7.19
N ILE A 543 9.56 -13.75 6.49
CA ILE A 543 10.42 -12.69 7.05
C ILE A 543 9.78 -12.02 8.26
N VAL A 544 8.49 -11.66 8.19
CA VAL A 544 7.76 -10.96 9.27
C VAL A 544 7.51 -11.82 10.52
N GLU A 545 7.76 -13.12 10.44
CA GLU A 545 7.70 -14.06 11.58
C GLU A 545 9.05 -14.20 12.30
N PHE A 546 10.12 -13.63 11.73
CA PHE A 546 11.46 -13.66 12.31
C PHE A 546 12.04 -12.28 12.57
N VAL A 547 11.76 -11.31 11.70
CA VAL A 547 12.38 -9.99 11.71
C VAL A 547 11.29 -8.94 11.63
N PHE A 548 11.37 -7.95 12.49
CA PHE A 548 10.45 -6.81 12.49
C PHE A 548 11.18 -5.50 12.76
N VAL A 549 10.54 -4.40 12.39
CA VAL A 549 11.00 -3.06 12.75
C VAL A 549 10.31 -2.69 14.07
N ASN A 550 11.11 -2.55 15.13
CA ASN A 550 10.66 -2.05 16.41
C ASN A 550 10.62 -0.51 16.34
N GLU A 551 9.47 0.07 16.65
CA GLU A 551 9.24 1.49 16.62
C GLU A 551 8.25 1.92 17.70
N GLN A 552 8.21 3.22 18.00
CA GLN A 552 7.38 3.76 19.09
C GLN A 552 5.88 3.81 18.75
N ALA A 553 5.50 3.69 17.47
CA ALA A 553 4.12 3.78 17.02
C ALA A 553 3.29 2.49 17.21
N GLY A 554 3.86 1.43 17.79
CA GLY A 554 3.11 0.20 18.03
C GLY A 554 3.90 -0.89 18.75
N PRO A 555 3.22 -1.80 19.47
CA PRO A 555 3.88 -2.91 20.14
C PRO A 555 4.45 -3.92 19.13
N LEU A 556 5.65 -4.41 19.41
CA LEU A 556 6.29 -5.51 18.68
C LEU A 556 6.22 -5.30 17.15
N ARG A 557 5.73 -6.30 16.41
CA ARG A 557 5.69 -6.27 14.94
C ARG A 557 4.37 -5.74 14.38
N MET A 558 3.52 -5.11 15.18
CA MET A 558 2.18 -4.65 14.75
C MET A 558 2.22 -3.91 13.40
N ASN A 559 3.06 -2.90 13.26
CA ASN A 559 3.19 -2.12 12.01
C ASN A 559 3.94 -2.85 10.91
N THR A 560 4.84 -3.77 11.25
CA THR A 560 5.52 -4.63 10.27
C THR A 560 4.50 -5.56 9.60
N VAL A 561 3.62 -6.19 10.39
CA VAL A 561 2.50 -7.00 9.88
C VAL A 561 1.57 -6.13 9.05
N PHE A 562 1.11 -5.00 9.58
CA PHE A 562 0.21 -4.07 8.91
C PHE A 562 0.64 -3.76 7.47
N LYS A 563 1.85 -3.24 7.33
CA LYS A 563 2.33 -2.69 6.06
C LYS A 563 2.80 -3.78 5.11
N THR A 564 3.22 -4.95 5.61
CA THR A 564 3.72 -6.05 4.78
C THR A 564 2.61 -6.99 4.33
N TYR A 565 1.58 -7.22 5.15
CA TYR A 565 0.47 -8.12 4.81
C TYR A 565 -0.36 -7.58 3.63
N MET A 566 -0.47 -6.26 3.50
CA MET A 566 -1.05 -5.65 2.30
C MET A 566 -0.27 -6.03 1.02
N GLN A 567 1.07 -6.03 1.09
CA GLN A 567 1.94 -6.41 -0.03
C GLN A 567 1.81 -7.89 -0.39
N ILE A 568 1.73 -8.76 0.63
CA ILE A 568 1.47 -10.19 0.47
C ILE A 568 0.13 -10.39 -0.23
N TRP A 569 -0.93 -9.70 0.23
CA TRP A 569 -2.27 -9.85 -0.32
C TRP A 569 -2.33 -9.47 -1.80
N VAL A 570 -1.73 -8.35 -2.21
CA VAL A 570 -1.77 -7.93 -3.62
C VAL A 570 -0.98 -8.87 -4.54
N PHE A 571 0.18 -9.37 -4.11
CA PHE A 571 0.94 -10.36 -4.89
C PHE A 571 0.20 -11.69 -4.98
N TRP A 572 -0.33 -12.18 -3.87
CA TRP A 572 -1.04 -13.46 -3.83
C TRP A 572 -2.42 -13.40 -4.49
N GLY A 573 -3.12 -12.27 -4.45
CA GLY A 573 -4.36 -12.05 -5.17
C GLY A 573 -4.19 -12.14 -6.69
N VAL A 574 -3.14 -11.50 -7.22
CA VAL A 574 -2.76 -11.61 -8.64
C VAL A 574 -2.39 -13.05 -9.00
N ALA A 575 -1.55 -13.69 -8.17
CA ALA A 575 -1.14 -15.07 -8.41
C ALA A 575 -2.33 -16.05 -8.37
N ALA A 576 -3.26 -15.85 -7.44
CA ALA A 576 -4.45 -16.66 -7.28
C ALA A 576 -5.39 -16.52 -8.48
N GLY A 577 -5.55 -15.31 -9.02
CA GLY A 577 -6.33 -15.09 -10.25
C GLY A 577 -5.84 -15.96 -11.41
N ALA A 578 -4.55 -15.86 -11.74
CA ALA A 578 -3.94 -16.67 -12.79
C ALA A 578 -3.98 -18.19 -12.48
N ALA A 579 -3.77 -18.58 -11.22
CA ALA A 579 -3.81 -19.97 -10.79
C ALA A 579 -5.21 -20.60 -10.90
N VAL A 580 -6.26 -19.87 -10.47
CA VAL A 580 -7.66 -20.31 -10.58
C VAL A 580 -8.07 -20.47 -12.03
N ALA A 581 -7.73 -19.51 -12.90
CA ALA A 581 -8.00 -19.65 -14.33
C ALA A 581 -7.36 -20.92 -14.91
N GLY A 582 -6.12 -21.24 -14.49
CA GLY A 582 -5.43 -22.46 -14.92
C GLY A 582 -6.04 -23.74 -14.37
N LEU A 583 -6.61 -23.71 -13.16
CA LEU A 583 -7.35 -24.82 -12.56
C LEU A 583 -8.67 -25.06 -13.31
N LEU A 584 -9.47 -24.02 -13.56
CA LEU A 584 -10.73 -24.09 -14.29
C LEU A 584 -10.55 -24.51 -15.75
N GLY A 585 -9.50 -24.00 -16.42
CA GLY A 585 -9.18 -24.40 -17.79
C GLY A 585 -8.80 -25.87 -17.90
N ARG A 586 -8.13 -26.43 -16.89
CA ARG A 586 -7.85 -27.89 -16.80
C ARG A 586 -9.13 -28.69 -16.54
N ALA A 587 -9.98 -28.24 -15.63
CA ALA A 587 -11.26 -28.88 -15.32
C ALA A 587 -12.18 -28.92 -16.57
N THR A 588 -12.30 -27.80 -17.28
CA THR A 588 -13.11 -27.69 -18.49
C THR A 588 -12.63 -28.63 -19.60
N ARG A 589 -11.30 -28.71 -19.81
CA ARG A 589 -10.71 -29.66 -20.77
C ARG A 589 -10.97 -31.11 -20.39
N ALA A 590 -10.89 -31.45 -19.10
CA ALA A 590 -11.18 -32.80 -18.61
C ALA A 590 -12.64 -33.21 -18.86
N VAL A 591 -13.61 -32.30 -18.62
CA VAL A 591 -15.02 -32.54 -18.93
C VAL A 591 -15.24 -32.76 -20.43
N ARG A 592 -14.66 -31.90 -21.27
CA ARG A 592 -14.78 -32.01 -22.74
C ARG A 592 -14.17 -33.29 -23.31
N ALA A 593 -13.10 -33.80 -22.69
CA ALA A 593 -12.43 -35.02 -23.11
C ALA A 593 -13.15 -36.30 -22.67
N ALA A 594 -14.23 -36.20 -21.88
CA ALA A 594 -15.00 -37.34 -21.33
C ALA A 594 -14.12 -38.39 -20.60
N ASP A 595 -13.00 -37.97 -20.01
CA ASP A 595 -12.06 -38.85 -19.31
C ASP A 595 -12.64 -39.27 -17.93
N PRO A 596 -13.04 -40.54 -17.73
CA PRO A 596 -13.83 -40.97 -16.56
C PRO A 596 -13.18 -40.68 -15.18
N PRO A 597 -11.88 -40.94 -14.93
CA PRO A 597 -11.21 -40.55 -13.68
C PRO A 597 -10.99 -39.03 -13.54
N ALA A 598 -11.25 -38.23 -14.58
CA ALA A 598 -11.13 -36.77 -14.59
C ALA A 598 -12.48 -36.03 -14.53
N LEU A 599 -13.61 -36.72 -14.78
CA LEU A 599 -14.97 -36.15 -14.69
C LEU A 599 -15.29 -35.60 -13.28
N GLY A 600 -14.89 -36.32 -12.23
CA GLY A 600 -15.06 -35.86 -10.85
C GLY A 600 -14.29 -34.56 -10.55
N ARG A 601 -13.10 -34.37 -11.15
CA ARG A 601 -12.33 -33.12 -11.03
C ARG A 601 -12.94 -31.99 -11.87
N GLY A 602 -13.57 -32.34 -12.98
CA GLY A 602 -14.33 -31.44 -13.84
C GLY A 602 -15.43 -30.67 -13.11
N VAL A 603 -16.04 -31.30 -12.10
CA VAL A 603 -17.07 -30.69 -11.23
C VAL A 603 -16.49 -30.16 -9.92
N ALA A 604 -15.57 -30.91 -9.29
CA ALA A 604 -15.03 -30.53 -7.97
C ALA A 604 -14.25 -29.21 -7.98
N VAL A 605 -13.50 -28.91 -9.05
CA VAL A 605 -12.73 -27.65 -9.12
C VAL A 605 -13.64 -26.43 -9.21
N PRO A 606 -14.62 -26.34 -10.13
CA PRO A 606 -15.60 -25.25 -10.12
C PRO A 606 -16.36 -25.09 -8.80
N VAL A 607 -16.78 -26.20 -8.18
CA VAL A 607 -17.49 -26.17 -6.89
C VAL A 607 -16.59 -25.60 -5.79
N LEU A 608 -15.32 -26.02 -5.72
CA LEU A 608 -14.37 -25.47 -4.77
C LEU A 608 -14.10 -23.98 -5.01
N VAL A 609 -13.93 -23.56 -6.26
CA VAL A 609 -13.75 -22.15 -6.59
C VAL A 609 -14.97 -21.34 -6.19
N ALA A 610 -16.19 -21.83 -6.46
CA ALA A 610 -17.42 -21.19 -6.01
C ALA A 610 -17.49 -21.10 -4.48
N ALA A 611 -17.14 -22.16 -3.76
CA ALA A 611 -17.09 -22.16 -2.30
C ALA A 611 -16.07 -21.15 -1.75
N LEU A 612 -14.90 -21.02 -2.38
CA LEU A 612 -13.88 -20.02 -2.03
C LEU A 612 -14.36 -18.59 -2.30
N VAL A 613 -14.99 -18.33 -3.45
CA VAL A 613 -15.55 -17.02 -3.77
C VAL A 613 -16.62 -16.65 -2.75
N VAL A 614 -17.55 -17.55 -2.45
CA VAL A 614 -18.61 -17.31 -1.46
C VAL A 614 -18.00 -17.05 -0.08
N SER A 615 -17.10 -17.92 0.38
CA SER A 615 -16.52 -17.82 1.73
C SER A 615 -15.73 -16.52 1.95
N THR A 616 -14.98 -16.09 0.94
CA THR A 616 -14.20 -14.85 0.97
C THR A 616 -15.03 -13.61 0.62
N SER A 617 -16.28 -13.76 0.17
CA SER A 617 -17.20 -12.63 -0.06
C SER A 617 -18.05 -12.28 1.17
N LEU A 618 -18.19 -13.18 2.14
CA LEU A 618 -19.10 -13.01 3.28
C LEU A 618 -18.78 -11.77 4.10
N TYR A 619 -17.50 -11.47 4.33
CA TYR A 619 -17.09 -10.24 4.99
C TYR A 619 -17.61 -9.00 4.25
N GLY A 620 -17.39 -8.94 2.93
CA GLY A 620 -17.84 -7.82 2.11
C GLY A 620 -19.36 -7.68 2.12
N GLY A 621 -20.08 -8.79 2.10
CA GLY A 621 -21.54 -8.81 2.25
C GLY A 621 -22.00 -8.16 3.57
N PHE A 622 -21.47 -8.61 4.70
CA PHE A 622 -21.84 -8.04 6.01
C PHE A 622 -21.36 -6.61 6.19
N ALA A 623 -20.09 -6.32 5.86
CA ALA A 623 -19.49 -5.01 6.04
C ALA A 623 -20.22 -3.94 5.21
N LEU A 624 -20.46 -4.20 3.92
CA LEU A 624 -21.19 -3.26 3.06
C LEU A 624 -22.65 -3.12 3.51
N SER A 625 -23.32 -4.22 3.90
CA SER A 625 -24.70 -4.11 4.39
C SER A 625 -24.82 -3.18 5.61
N GLY A 626 -23.87 -3.25 6.54
CA GLY A 626 -23.84 -2.35 7.70
C GLY A 626 -23.49 -0.91 7.33
N HIS A 627 -22.54 -0.74 6.39
CA HIS A 627 -22.09 0.58 5.95
C HIS A 627 -23.19 1.37 5.22
N PHE A 628 -24.03 0.69 4.43
CA PHE A 628 -25.13 1.32 3.69
C PHE A 628 -26.44 1.42 4.51
N ALA A 629 -26.53 0.85 5.72
CA ALA A 629 -27.78 0.75 6.46
C ALA A 629 -28.28 2.07 7.09
N GLY A 630 -27.41 3.08 7.27
CA GLY A 630 -27.69 4.26 8.09
C GLY A 630 -27.48 5.62 7.41
N SER A 631 -27.32 5.68 6.09
CA SER A 631 -27.07 6.95 5.38
C SER A 631 -28.36 7.48 4.72
N GLU A 632 -28.80 8.66 5.15
CA GLU A 632 -29.99 9.33 4.60
C GLU A 632 -29.65 10.24 3.41
N GLU A 633 -28.47 10.88 3.42
CA GLU A 633 -28.02 11.80 2.36
C GLU A 633 -26.57 11.50 1.92
N PRO A 634 -26.36 10.85 0.76
CA PRO A 634 -25.01 10.55 0.28
C PRO A 634 -24.24 11.82 -0.13
N THR A 635 -22.99 11.94 0.32
CA THR A 635 -22.08 13.03 -0.04
C THR A 635 -20.64 12.55 -0.15
N LEU A 636 -19.82 13.20 -0.98
CA LEU A 636 -18.38 12.91 -1.06
C LEU A 636 -17.51 13.88 -0.25
N ASP A 637 -18.17 14.79 0.47
CA ASP A 637 -17.52 15.80 1.27
C ASP A 637 -16.83 15.17 2.50
N ALA A 638 -15.50 15.14 2.47
CA ALA A 638 -14.68 14.60 3.55
C ALA A 638 -14.84 15.36 4.87
N THR A 639 -15.28 16.63 4.84
CA THR A 639 -15.53 17.42 6.04
C THR A 639 -16.99 17.38 6.49
N SER A 640 -17.83 16.54 5.85
CA SER A 640 -19.17 16.20 6.34
C SER A 640 -19.08 15.28 7.55
N MET A 641 -18.76 15.89 8.68
CA MET A 641 -18.47 15.28 9.96
C MET A 641 -19.75 14.71 10.62
N PRO A 642 -19.70 13.51 11.24
CA PRO A 642 -20.87 12.94 11.93
C PRO A 642 -21.40 13.86 13.04
N GLY A 643 -22.71 13.80 13.34
CA GLY A 643 -23.41 14.78 14.19
C GLY A 643 -23.08 14.81 15.69
N TRP A 644 -22.18 13.95 16.16
CA TRP A 644 -21.55 14.04 17.48
C TRP A 644 -20.38 15.05 17.54
N TYR A 645 -20.14 15.76 16.43
CA TYR A 645 -19.15 16.81 16.32
C TYR A 645 -19.77 18.19 16.54
N ASP A 646 -19.09 19.02 17.33
CA ASP A 646 -19.55 20.37 17.65
C ASP A 646 -19.54 21.23 16.39
N GLU A 647 -20.72 21.68 15.97
CA GLU A 647 -20.88 22.55 14.81
C GLU A 647 -20.09 23.86 14.97
N SER A 648 -19.89 24.34 16.20
CA SER A 648 -19.11 25.54 16.52
C SER A 648 -17.62 25.34 16.21
N GLU A 649 -17.08 24.14 16.46
CA GLU A 649 -15.68 23.79 16.12
C GLU A 649 -15.51 23.77 14.60
N LEU A 650 -16.45 23.16 13.88
CA LEU A 650 -16.42 23.12 12.42
C LEU A 650 -16.57 24.52 11.80
N ALA A 651 -17.42 25.37 12.36
CA ALA A 651 -17.55 26.77 11.94
C ALA A 651 -16.26 27.57 12.18
N ALA A 652 -15.57 27.32 13.29
CA ALA A 652 -14.25 27.91 13.57
C ALA A 652 -13.17 27.41 12.60
N VAL A 653 -13.21 26.13 12.21
CA VAL A 653 -12.31 25.54 11.20
C VAL A 653 -12.54 26.20 9.85
N ASP A 654 -13.80 26.35 9.44
CA ASP A 654 -14.18 27.04 8.20
C ASP A 654 -13.80 28.52 8.21
N TRP A 655 -13.88 29.17 9.38
CA TRP A 655 -13.37 30.53 9.56
C TRP A 655 -11.85 30.57 9.39
N LEU A 656 -11.11 29.68 10.06
CA LEU A 656 -9.65 29.64 9.96
C LEU A 656 -9.22 29.40 8.52
N ASP A 657 -9.88 28.49 7.80
CA ASP A 657 -9.50 28.18 6.42
C ASP A 657 -9.65 29.36 5.46
N ARG A 658 -10.62 30.25 5.73
CA ARG A 658 -10.87 31.46 4.92
C ARG A 658 -9.95 32.62 5.26
N ASN A 659 -9.39 32.66 6.47
CA ASN A 659 -8.62 33.80 6.97
C ASN A 659 -7.11 33.52 7.08
N ALA A 660 -6.70 32.25 7.18
CA ALA A 660 -5.29 31.89 7.34
C ALA A 660 -4.52 31.95 6.01
N ASP A 661 -3.36 32.58 6.01
CA ASP A 661 -2.42 32.62 4.89
C ASP A 661 -1.28 31.61 5.04
N GLY A 662 -0.30 31.66 4.13
CA GLY A 662 0.83 30.72 4.11
C GLY A 662 1.78 30.84 5.30
N GLU A 663 1.68 31.91 6.09
CA GLU A 663 2.53 32.20 7.25
C GLU A 663 1.78 32.02 8.58
N THR A 664 0.46 31.79 8.54
CA THR A 664 -0.34 31.59 9.74
C THR A 664 0.08 30.37 10.54
N VAL A 665 0.41 30.58 11.81
CA VAL A 665 0.61 29.55 12.84
C VAL A 665 -0.45 29.73 13.93
N ILE A 666 -1.02 28.61 14.38
CA ILE A 666 -1.95 28.58 15.51
C ILE A 666 -1.32 27.91 16.74
N VAL A 667 -1.96 28.07 17.88
CA VAL A 667 -1.76 27.17 19.04
C VAL A 667 -3.09 26.55 19.44
N SER A 668 -3.09 25.24 19.63
CA SER A 668 -4.21 24.41 20.07
C SER A 668 -3.70 23.38 21.08
N ALA A 669 -4.57 22.83 21.91
CA ALA A 669 -4.24 21.78 22.85
C ALA A 669 -3.62 20.56 22.13
N PRO A 670 -2.46 20.08 22.60
CA PRO A 670 -1.81 18.92 22.00
C PRO A 670 -2.51 17.62 22.41
N GLY A 671 -2.66 16.70 21.46
CA GLY A 671 -3.15 15.35 21.70
C GLY A 671 -2.04 14.47 22.30
N THR A 672 -2.01 14.33 23.62
CA THR A 672 -1.00 13.51 24.32
C THR A 672 -1.58 12.17 24.81
N GLY A 673 -0.90 11.47 25.72
CA GLY A 673 -1.41 10.23 26.32
C GLY A 673 -2.56 10.45 27.34
N GLY A 674 -2.77 11.70 27.79
CA GLY A 674 -3.90 12.10 28.64
C GLY A 674 -5.06 12.68 27.82
N GLU A 675 -6.10 13.24 28.44
CA GLU A 675 -7.20 13.89 27.71
C GLU A 675 -6.81 15.32 27.27
N PRO A 676 -7.05 15.72 26.00
CA PRO A 676 -7.54 14.92 24.88
C PRO A 676 -6.48 13.91 24.40
N GLY A 677 -6.91 12.65 24.27
CA GLY A 677 -6.04 11.52 23.96
C GLY A 677 -5.67 11.43 22.49
N MET A 678 -4.72 10.54 22.18
CA MET A 678 -4.48 10.12 20.80
C MET A 678 -5.75 9.54 20.17
N TYR A 679 -5.96 9.78 18.87
CA TYR A 679 -7.18 9.36 18.15
C TYR A 679 -8.49 9.91 18.76
N SER A 680 -8.41 11.01 19.51
CA SER A 680 -9.59 11.73 20.00
C SER A 680 -9.98 12.85 19.04
N TRP A 681 -11.25 13.24 19.09
CA TRP A 681 -11.77 14.29 18.23
C TRP A 681 -11.22 15.68 18.56
N GLU A 682 -10.96 15.91 19.83
CA GLU A 682 -10.67 17.24 20.34
C GLU A 682 -9.23 17.66 20.01
N ALA A 683 -8.31 16.72 19.84
CA ALA A 683 -6.90 17.06 19.60
C ALA A 683 -6.67 17.63 18.18
N SER A 684 -6.29 18.91 18.10
CA SER A 684 -5.69 19.54 16.90
C SER A 684 -6.56 19.51 15.63
N ILE A 685 -7.89 19.51 15.79
CA ILE A 685 -8.85 19.48 14.67
C ILE A 685 -8.59 20.57 13.62
N ALA A 686 -8.33 21.81 14.08
CA ALA A 686 -8.07 22.94 13.20
C ALA A 686 -6.88 22.70 12.29
N ALA A 687 -5.77 22.22 12.84
CA ALA A 687 -4.58 21.89 12.05
C ALA A 687 -4.83 20.75 11.08
N SER A 688 -5.53 19.69 11.50
CA SER A 688 -5.80 18.51 10.67
C SER A 688 -6.77 18.78 9.51
N LEU A 689 -7.73 19.70 9.67
CA LEU A 689 -8.72 19.99 8.62
C LEU A 689 -8.32 21.15 7.70
N THR A 690 -7.52 22.10 8.19
CA THR A 690 -7.08 23.24 7.37
C THR A 690 -5.70 23.05 6.76
N GLY A 691 -4.82 22.27 7.40
CA GLY A 691 -3.40 22.18 7.09
C GLY A 691 -2.57 23.36 7.64
N VAL A 692 -3.19 24.24 8.45
CA VAL A 692 -2.50 25.33 9.16
C VAL A 692 -1.71 24.76 10.34
N PRO A 693 -0.41 25.07 10.47
CA PRO A 693 0.42 24.48 11.52
C PRO A 693 0.04 24.94 12.93
N THR A 694 0.03 23.98 13.86
CA THR A 694 -0.03 24.23 15.31
C THR A 694 1.32 23.95 15.95
N VAL A 695 1.65 24.67 17.04
CA VAL A 695 2.94 24.55 17.75
C VAL A 695 3.28 23.11 18.13
N ALA A 696 2.31 22.40 18.70
CA ALA A 696 2.37 20.98 19.00
C ALA A 696 0.97 20.38 18.83
N GLY A 697 0.87 19.42 17.90
CA GLY A 697 -0.38 18.76 17.58
C GLY A 697 -0.48 17.41 18.29
N TRP A 698 -0.33 16.32 17.54
CA TRP A 698 -0.53 14.97 18.04
C TRP A 698 0.77 14.27 18.43
N ALA A 699 0.76 13.50 19.53
CA ALA A 699 1.93 12.73 20.01
C ALA A 699 2.43 11.65 19.05
N HIS A 700 1.76 11.46 17.92
CA HIS A 700 2.30 10.74 16.77
C HIS A 700 3.70 11.28 16.35
N GLU A 701 3.96 12.58 16.57
CA GLU A 701 5.25 13.22 16.33
C GLU A 701 6.41 12.64 17.15
N VAL A 702 6.14 12.01 18.30
CA VAL A 702 7.16 11.33 19.13
C VAL A 702 7.88 10.25 18.30
N GLY A 703 7.16 9.57 17.40
CA GLY A 703 7.72 8.54 16.52
C GLY A 703 8.70 9.06 15.47
N TYR A 704 8.74 10.38 15.21
CA TYR A 704 9.62 11.01 14.24
C TYR A 704 10.69 11.86 14.92
N ARG A 705 10.28 12.73 15.85
CA ARG A 705 11.13 13.74 16.48
C ARG A 705 11.76 13.25 17.78
N GLY A 706 11.21 12.22 18.38
CA GLY A 706 11.59 11.71 19.70
C GLY A 706 10.78 12.37 20.83
N PRO A 707 10.75 11.73 22.02
CA PRO A 707 9.92 12.17 23.13
C PRO A 707 10.30 13.56 23.66
N ASP A 708 11.59 13.83 23.85
CA ASP A 708 12.05 15.09 24.46
C ASP A 708 11.63 16.32 23.64
N ALA A 709 11.78 16.26 22.32
CA ALA A 709 11.43 17.37 21.43
C ALA A 709 9.92 17.64 21.42
N TYR A 710 9.10 16.57 21.39
CA TYR A 710 7.65 16.71 21.37
C TYR A 710 7.11 17.20 22.71
N TYR A 711 7.50 16.55 23.82
CA TYR A 711 6.96 16.88 25.13
C TYR A 711 7.42 18.24 25.63
N ALA A 712 8.61 18.71 25.26
CA ALA A 712 9.03 20.09 25.56
C ALA A 712 8.10 21.13 24.94
N ARG A 713 7.68 20.95 23.67
CA ARG A 713 6.70 21.85 23.04
C ARG A 713 5.31 21.70 23.64
N ALA A 714 4.88 20.47 23.92
CA ALA A 714 3.58 20.23 24.55
C ALA A 714 3.49 20.89 25.94
N GLU A 715 4.55 20.81 26.75
CA GLU A 715 4.64 21.50 28.05
C GLU A 715 4.61 23.02 27.91
N ALA A 716 5.26 23.56 26.87
CA ALA A 716 5.23 24.99 26.61
C ALA A 716 3.84 25.48 26.16
N VAL A 717 3.11 24.67 25.37
CA VAL A 717 1.70 24.91 25.04
C VAL A 717 0.82 24.84 26.30
N ASP A 718 1.03 23.85 27.16
CA ASP A 718 0.31 23.75 28.44
C ASP A 718 0.56 25.01 29.31
N ALA A 719 1.81 25.51 29.36
CA ALA A 719 2.15 26.74 30.07
C ALA A 719 1.49 28.01 29.47
N LEU A 720 1.25 28.06 28.16
CA LEU A 720 0.49 29.16 27.54
C LEU A 720 -0.95 29.22 28.07
N TYR A 721 -1.61 28.06 28.19
CA TYR A 721 -3.01 27.93 28.62
C TYR A 721 -3.24 28.02 30.13
N THR A 722 -2.24 27.70 30.96
CA THR A 722 -2.40 27.70 32.44
C THR A 722 -1.47 28.64 33.19
N GLY A 723 -0.39 29.10 32.54
CA GLY A 723 0.72 29.84 33.16
C GLY A 723 0.57 31.35 33.09
N SER A 724 1.70 32.05 33.23
CA SER A 724 1.79 33.51 33.25
C SER A 724 1.76 34.15 31.86
N PRO A 725 1.39 35.43 31.74
CA PRO A 725 1.47 36.16 30.46
C PRO A 725 2.87 36.16 29.81
N ALA A 726 3.95 36.10 30.59
CA ALA A 726 5.32 36.07 30.07
C ALA A 726 5.66 34.71 29.42
N GLU A 727 5.24 33.60 30.02
CA GLU A 727 5.41 32.26 29.43
C GLU A 727 4.64 32.14 28.12
N ALA A 728 3.40 32.63 28.07
CA ALA A 728 2.62 32.68 26.84
C ALA A 728 3.29 33.54 25.75
N ALA A 729 3.81 34.72 26.13
CA ALA A 729 4.49 35.62 25.21
C ALA A 729 5.76 35.02 24.60
N SER A 730 6.52 34.24 25.39
CA SER A 730 7.71 33.54 24.89
C SER A 730 7.35 32.55 23.79
N LEU A 731 6.34 31.71 24.01
CA LEU A 731 5.92 30.71 23.01
C LEU A 731 5.39 31.36 21.73
N ILE A 732 4.57 32.40 21.88
CA ILE A 732 3.98 33.13 20.75
C ILE A 732 5.08 33.70 19.86
N ARG A 733 6.10 34.34 20.46
CA ARG A 733 7.20 34.93 19.69
C ARG A 733 8.16 33.89 19.12
N GLU A 734 8.35 32.75 19.79
CA GLU A 734 9.22 31.68 19.31
C GLU A 734 8.68 31.03 18.03
N HIS A 735 7.35 30.92 17.92
CA HIS A 735 6.68 30.23 16.81
C HIS A 735 5.84 31.16 15.91
N ASP A 736 5.98 32.49 16.07
CA ASP A 736 5.22 33.49 15.32
C ASP A 736 3.68 33.21 15.31
N VAL A 737 3.13 32.84 16.47
CA VAL A 737 1.72 32.46 16.62
C VAL A 737 0.81 33.66 16.34
N GLN A 738 -0.12 33.48 15.38
CA GLN A 738 -1.12 34.48 15.01
C GLN A 738 -2.46 34.25 15.73
N TYR A 739 -2.84 32.99 15.97
CA TYR A 739 -4.11 32.66 16.59
C TYR A 739 -3.98 31.67 17.75
N VAL A 740 -4.72 31.92 18.83
CA VAL A 740 -4.89 31.01 19.97
C VAL A 740 -6.30 30.44 19.93
N TRP A 741 -6.39 29.11 19.88
CA TRP A 741 -7.66 28.37 19.82
C TRP A 741 -8.15 28.03 21.22
N VAL A 742 -9.41 28.29 21.54
CA VAL A 742 -10.04 27.84 22.79
C VAL A 742 -11.35 27.16 22.47
N GLY A 743 -11.31 25.83 22.36
CA GLY A 743 -12.46 24.96 22.07
C GLY A 743 -12.67 23.88 23.13
N ALA A 744 -13.36 22.81 22.75
CA ALA A 744 -13.66 21.67 23.60
C ALA A 744 -12.40 21.01 24.16
N ALA A 745 -11.35 20.91 23.33
CA ALA A 745 -10.07 20.28 23.66
C ALA A 745 -9.33 21.01 24.78
N GLU A 746 -9.21 22.33 24.67
CA GLU A 746 -8.54 23.16 25.65
C GLU A 746 -9.34 23.17 26.95
N ARG A 747 -10.66 23.31 26.87
CA ARG A 747 -11.53 23.28 28.05
C ARG A 747 -11.49 21.93 28.76
N GLY A 748 -11.51 20.83 28.00
CA GLY A 748 -11.40 19.47 28.52
C GLY A 748 -10.03 19.21 29.18
N ARG A 749 -8.94 19.64 28.53
CA ARG A 749 -7.57 19.44 29.02
C ARG A 749 -7.26 20.26 30.28
N TYR A 750 -7.65 21.54 30.30
CA TYR A 750 -7.16 22.50 31.31
C TYR A 750 -8.20 22.81 32.40
N GLY A 751 -9.50 22.60 32.13
CA GLY A 751 -10.58 22.78 33.11
C GLY A 751 -10.53 24.14 33.82
N ASP A 752 -10.62 24.11 35.15
CA ASP A 752 -10.55 25.31 36.00
C ASP A 752 -9.19 26.04 35.95
N GLY A 753 -8.15 25.40 35.42
CA GLY A 753 -6.82 26.00 35.23
C GLY A 753 -6.70 26.82 33.95
N LEU A 754 -7.69 26.76 33.05
CA LEU A 754 -7.69 27.50 31.80
C LEU A 754 -7.75 29.01 32.05
N VAL A 755 -6.80 29.75 31.50
CA VAL A 755 -6.72 31.19 31.63
C VAL A 755 -7.74 31.89 30.72
N ASN A 756 -8.28 33.02 31.19
CA ASN A 756 -9.14 33.86 30.37
C ASN A 756 -8.29 34.80 29.50
N PHE A 757 -8.15 34.49 28.21
CA PHE A 757 -7.37 35.32 27.28
C PHE A 757 -7.97 36.71 27.08
N SER A 758 -9.29 36.89 27.28
CA SER A 758 -9.92 38.22 27.22
C SER A 758 -9.40 39.19 28.30
N ASP A 759 -8.80 38.67 29.38
CA ASP A 759 -8.21 39.47 30.45
C ASP A 759 -6.72 39.77 30.22
N ARG A 760 -6.13 39.28 29.12
CA ARG A 760 -4.71 39.46 28.78
C ARG A 760 -4.53 40.51 27.68
N ALA A 761 -3.50 41.35 27.80
CA ALA A 761 -3.12 42.29 26.74
C ALA A 761 -2.61 41.54 25.49
N GLY A 762 -2.93 42.05 24.31
CA GLY A 762 -2.49 41.48 23.03
C GLY A 762 -3.29 40.29 22.51
N TYR A 763 -4.48 40.00 23.05
CA TYR A 763 -5.39 38.95 22.57
C TYR A 763 -6.77 39.55 22.27
N GLU A 764 -7.22 39.47 21.01
CA GLU A 764 -8.53 39.96 20.57
C GLU A 764 -9.39 38.80 20.06
N PRO A 765 -10.61 38.57 20.58
CA PRO A 765 -11.49 37.55 20.06
C PRO A 765 -11.98 37.91 18.65
N VAL A 766 -11.57 37.13 17.65
CA VAL A 766 -11.90 37.34 16.22
C VAL A 766 -12.93 36.33 15.68
N PHE A 767 -13.15 35.25 16.42
CA PHE A 767 -14.23 34.30 16.19
C PHE A 767 -14.85 33.89 17.52
N VAL A 768 -16.18 33.90 17.60
CA VAL A 768 -16.94 33.44 18.77
C VAL A 768 -18.21 32.75 18.28
N GLU A 769 -18.31 31.45 18.52
CA GLU A 769 -19.52 30.66 18.27
C GLU A 769 -19.61 29.54 19.30
N GLY A 770 -20.77 29.38 19.93
CA GLY A 770 -20.93 28.43 21.04
C GLY A 770 -19.89 28.67 22.14
N ASP A 771 -19.17 27.59 22.49
CA ASP A 771 -18.08 27.63 23.47
C ASP A 771 -16.68 27.78 22.82
N VAL A 772 -16.61 27.92 21.49
CA VAL A 772 -15.37 28.05 20.73
C VAL A 772 -15.03 29.53 20.53
N VAL A 773 -13.80 29.90 20.92
CA VAL A 773 -13.27 31.25 20.73
C VAL A 773 -11.88 31.17 20.10
N VAL A 774 -11.66 31.95 19.04
CA VAL A 774 -10.33 32.12 18.45
C VAL A 774 -9.86 33.55 18.71
N TYR A 775 -8.67 33.68 19.29
CA TYR A 775 -8.05 34.96 19.60
C TYR A 775 -6.94 35.28 18.60
N GLU A 776 -6.99 36.45 17.99
CA GLU A 776 -5.86 37.02 17.25
C GLU A 776 -4.84 37.61 18.22
N VAL A 777 -3.56 37.41 17.93
CA VAL A 777 -2.47 37.78 18.82
C VAL A 777 -1.68 38.95 18.25
N THR A 778 -1.59 40.03 19.03
CA THR A 778 -0.75 41.19 18.71
C THR A 778 0.56 41.14 19.50
N ALA A 779 1.60 40.54 18.90
CA ALA A 779 2.87 40.26 19.58
C ALA A 779 3.56 41.49 20.22
N SER A 780 3.35 42.70 19.68
CA SER A 780 3.92 43.94 20.22
C SER A 780 3.25 44.43 21.51
N GLU A 781 2.09 43.90 21.86
CA GLU A 781 1.35 44.23 23.09
C GLU A 781 1.60 43.22 24.21
N LEU A 782 2.32 42.13 23.90
CA LEU A 782 2.65 41.09 24.86
C LEU A 782 3.78 41.55 25.79
N PRO A 783 3.77 41.16 27.08
CA PRO A 783 4.83 41.47 28.03
C PRO A 783 6.16 40.86 27.58
N GLU A 784 7.28 41.54 27.85
CA GLU A 784 8.62 41.05 27.51
C GLU A 784 8.91 39.68 28.12
#